data_AF-A0A8S2X603-F1
#
_entry.id   AF-A0A8S2X603-F1
#
_cell.length_a   1.000
_cell.length_b   1.000
_cell.length_c   1.000
_cell.angle_alpha   90.00
_cell.angle_beta   90.00
_cell.angle_gamma   90.00
#
_symmetry.space_group_name_H-M   'P 1'
#
loop_
_entity.id
_entity.type
_entity.pdbx_description
1 polymer ?
#
loop_
_entity_poly.entity_id
_entity_poly.type
_entity_poly.pdbx_seq_one_letter_code
_entity_poly.pdbx_strand_id
1 'polypeptide(L)'
;MYIDQDQWLGTLTGLTSSLLLSPLAAKHHISEYYPYRKLIVPFGKILSTRDQHKIHQTVTIDRPSSMSFSRQYFVFILNDRLQILQSTDSPTGWLYLALLHAMTSHPLPDHYTGMTGMERAFQLLNSAGCWSDQPFDELSLNILGEIASISPKVNYYPEHLTCTEKIDWNSNGIPYSMQHFGYYLIAKKLIDSSQLFNFMYPSVKTNKIPEVFQVKMHNEMLLKKLYWDYRDSYNPTARLSAEMEKDILRATSIKLYRQTLKDCSNITNYSAVRLVDDLYKNGNVNLTSCSTQNWLPLCQWLTKGSQLKALWVGLLQLADRFKREAAGKNTDDIQRFECLLKFLHYISDRCQIKPYYLQMLKTTLNVSKISFAFLTFPPFVSYTNIEQIPIVKTFIPRGECCDLCQNTLSIAELDRCWRENCEHPNVDGMAKSTEKYANNKLLKSSGCNLKLRLFLECVQSLICSVPIKQFDIKVSCSAQNFVTESLKDHYRIQMKIRNKTIEPELLQSAKHKFHQFNTYSFNQPTKSIRKTNRQKEFPQGIFPSINNKNNRPSEITNYFKKQLSESWNKLLLDDEYEKENPSTEEITQHLDLFRHESTKLYNEFSKSITLSNEQLFEAGLLFRITPTVLISLLLEKDLDPENVSSFKLTNNQYTILGGIIVNWTLEQQMERALHFATHNKREDFRNEVSHIPHSNWKPSEHIPWLVLELEMNITIREIQIKVANHMMQPNMRVDNSTVQNIVTQMNMGEGKTSVILPMLAVYLSSSNLSLARIIVLKSLFPTNYQLLRYKLGGLLNRRIFPFACRRDMNFKDQQINQIFERFKHGLRNCDIILTTPEDILSFDLLTIDKCRRKQFNVGRSMLTVQQWLKTYARDVLDESDEILHVKYQLIYTVGGQQQVDAGEERWKTIQSILSLVKKHAEDVSRMFQEKTCYKSPERKSGFPQFRFQSCEEVY
;
A
#
# COMPACT_ATOMS: atom_id res chain seq x y z
N MET A 1 13.69 20.59 -28.15
CA MET A 1 14.09 21.00 -26.79
C MET A 1 15.36 21.82 -26.92
N TYR A 2 15.38 22.95 -26.23
CA TYR A 2 16.46 23.93 -26.19
C TYR A 2 17.03 23.99 -24.77
N ILE A 3 18.25 24.48 -24.62
CA ILE A 3 18.81 24.80 -23.30
C ILE A 3 18.02 25.99 -22.75
N ASP A 4 17.46 25.84 -21.55
CA ASP A 4 16.71 26.92 -20.91
C ASP A 4 17.64 28.13 -20.65
N GLN A 5 17.17 29.34 -20.93
CA GLN A 5 17.97 30.54 -20.65
C GLN A 5 18.12 30.74 -19.14
N ASP A 6 17.09 30.36 -18.38
CA ASP A 6 17.17 30.30 -16.93
C ASP A 6 17.45 28.87 -16.49
N GLN A 7 18.67 28.62 -16.02
CA GLN A 7 19.07 27.32 -15.48
C GLN A 7 18.65 27.14 -14.02
N TRP A 8 18.09 28.16 -13.37
CA TRP A 8 17.60 28.04 -12.01
C TRP A 8 16.19 27.44 -11.99
N LEU A 9 16.07 26.29 -11.35
CA LEU A 9 14.81 25.55 -11.29
C LEU A 9 13.91 25.94 -10.11
N GLY A 10 14.49 26.50 -9.03
CA GLY A 10 13.77 26.72 -7.78
C GLY A 10 13.75 25.53 -6.81
N THR A 11 14.33 24.37 -7.20
CA THR A 11 14.68 23.26 -6.31
C THR A 11 16.11 22.79 -6.60
N LEU A 12 16.63 21.85 -5.80
CA LEU A 12 18.03 21.42 -5.82
C LEU A 12 19.00 22.60 -5.68
N THR A 13 18.63 23.57 -4.84
CA THR A 13 19.38 24.81 -4.64
C THR A 13 20.83 24.52 -4.30
N GLY A 14 21.75 25.19 -5.00
CA GLY A 14 23.20 24.98 -4.82
C GLY A 14 23.80 23.87 -5.68
N LEU A 15 23.01 23.06 -6.39
CA LEU A 15 23.53 22.13 -7.40
C LEU A 15 24.08 22.90 -8.60
N THR A 16 25.34 22.69 -8.94
CA THR A 16 26.03 23.38 -10.05
C THR A 16 26.20 22.52 -11.30
N SER A 17 26.04 21.21 -11.17
CA SER A 17 26.30 20.24 -12.23
C SER A 17 24.99 19.71 -12.83
N SER A 18 24.20 20.57 -13.45
CA SER A 18 22.94 20.18 -14.10
C SER A 18 22.66 20.99 -15.37
N LEU A 19 21.83 20.44 -16.25
CA LEU A 19 21.39 21.10 -17.48
C LEU A 19 19.86 21.03 -17.58
N LEU A 20 19.20 22.17 -17.50
CA LEU A 20 17.77 22.30 -17.70
C LEU A 20 17.46 22.52 -19.18
N LEU A 21 16.60 21.66 -19.72
CA LEU A 21 16.08 21.74 -21.09
C LEU A 21 14.63 22.17 -21.06
N SER A 22 14.25 23.03 -21.99
CA SER A 22 12.88 23.52 -22.18
C SER A 22 12.41 23.22 -23.61
N PRO A 23 11.10 22.96 -23.84
CA PRO A 23 10.57 22.85 -25.19
C PRO A 23 10.62 24.17 -25.97
N LEU A 24 10.66 25.32 -25.30
CA LEU A 24 10.56 26.65 -25.90
C LEU A 24 11.94 27.27 -26.22
N ALA A 25 12.08 27.89 -27.40
CA ALA A 25 13.17 28.82 -27.71
C ALA A 25 12.74 30.23 -27.25
N ALA A 26 13.57 30.88 -26.43
CA ALA A 26 13.15 32.00 -25.59
C ALA A 26 12.52 33.25 -26.26
N LYS A 27 11.73 33.96 -25.43
CA LYS A 27 11.40 35.41 -25.39
C LYS A 27 10.12 35.98 -26.02
N HIS A 28 9.28 35.23 -26.71
CA HIS A 28 7.93 35.73 -27.05
C HIS A 28 6.87 34.66 -26.75
N HIS A 29 5.83 35.07 -26.00
CA HIS A 29 4.69 34.29 -25.47
C HIS A 29 4.88 33.72 -24.05
N ILE A 30 4.35 34.46 -23.08
CA ILE A 30 4.38 34.21 -21.63
C ILE A 30 3.27 33.22 -21.18
N SER A 31 2.47 32.64 -22.08
CA SER A 31 1.27 31.86 -21.70
C SER A 31 1.27 30.37 -22.10
N GLU A 32 2.34 29.84 -22.69
CA GLU A 32 2.38 28.46 -23.18
C GLU A 32 3.07 27.49 -22.22
N TYR A 33 2.35 27.07 -21.17
CA TYR A 33 2.72 25.91 -20.36
C TYR A 33 2.47 24.64 -21.19
N TYR A 34 3.52 24.11 -21.83
CA TYR A 34 3.55 22.72 -22.31
C TYR A 34 4.65 21.94 -21.59
N PRO A 35 4.36 20.75 -21.04
CA PRO A 35 5.30 20.05 -20.21
C PRO A 35 6.37 19.44 -21.09
N TYR A 36 7.60 19.59 -20.66
CA TYR A 36 8.49 18.51 -20.25
C TYR A 36 9.84 19.19 -20.19
N ARG A 37 9.95 20.17 -19.27
CA ARG A 37 11.28 20.58 -18.88
C ARG A 37 11.98 19.32 -18.40
N LYS A 38 13.20 19.12 -18.85
CA LYS A 38 14.00 17.95 -18.51
C LYS A 38 15.26 18.45 -17.85
N LEU A 39 15.53 17.93 -16.66
CA LEU A 39 16.79 18.17 -15.97
C LEU A 39 17.70 16.99 -16.24
N ILE A 40 18.84 17.25 -16.88
CA ILE A 40 19.89 16.27 -17.08
C ILE A 40 20.94 16.47 -16.00
N VAL A 41 21.24 15.42 -15.25
CA VAL A 41 22.25 15.44 -14.20
C VAL A 41 23.26 14.32 -14.44
N PRO A 42 24.58 14.61 -14.50
CA PRO A 42 25.59 13.58 -14.61
C PRO A 42 25.67 12.74 -13.33
N PHE A 43 26.02 11.47 -13.45
CA PHE A 43 26.35 10.65 -12.31
C PHE A 43 27.80 10.87 -11.85
N GLY A 44 28.01 10.91 -10.54
CA GLY A 44 29.33 11.02 -9.91
C GLY A 44 29.24 11.23 -8.41
N LYS A 45 30.41 11.35 -7.77
CA LYS A 45 30.53 11.53 -6.33
C LYS A 45 30.06 12.93 -5.95
N ILE A 46 29.08 13.02 -5.06
CA ILE A 46 28.51 14.31 -4.67
C ILE A 46 29.33 14.93 -3.54
N LEU A 47 29.83 16.15 -3.78
CA LEU A 47 30.59 16.91 -2.81
C LEU A 47 29.81 18.16 -2.40
N SER A 48 29.69 18.38 -1.10
CA SER A 48 29.16 19.62 -0.53
C SER A 48 30.30 20.51 -0.06
N THR A 49 30.25 21.78 -0.45
CA THR A 49 31.17 22.81 0.03
C THR A 49 30.35 23.97 0.61
N ARG A 50 30.75 24.43 1.79
CA ARG A 50 30.16 25.60 2.43
C ARG A 50 31.06 26.80 2.18
N ASP A 51 30.56 27.74 1.39
CA ASP A 51 31.17 29.06 1.23
C ASP A 51 30.66 29.98 2.34
N GLN A 52 31.56 30.71 3.02
CA GLN A 52 31.19 31.63 4.09
C GLN A 52 30.33 32.81 3.58
N HIS A 53 30.43 33.13 2.29
CA HIS A 53 29.70 34.25 1.67
C HIS A 53 28.33 33.86 1.08
N LYS A 54 28.01 32.55 1.00
CA LYS A 54 26.73 32.07 0.47
C LYS A 54 25.83 31.55 1.58
N ILE A 55 24.54 31.91 1.49
CA ILE A 55 23.50 31.48 2.43
C ILE A 55 23.25 29.97 2.33
N HIS A 56 23.38 29.41 1.11
CA HIS A 56 23.18 28.00 0.82
C HIS A 56 24.49 27.34 0.39
N GLN A 57 24.67 26.06 0.74
CA GLN A 57 25.85 25.31 0.31
C GLN A 57 25.90 25.07 -1.19
N THR A 58 27.11 24.88 -1.71
CA THR A 58 27.34 24.55 -3.12
C THR A 58 27.60 23.05 -3.24
N VAL A 59 26.79 22.39 -4.06
CA VAL A 59 26.86 20.96 -4.36
C VAL A 59 27.44 20.78 -5.76
N THR A 60 28.53 20.02 -5.84
CA THR A 60 29.26 19.72 -7.07
C THR A 60 29.32 18.21 -7.27
N ILE A 61 29.35 17.78 -8.53
CA ILE A 61 29.44 16.35 -8.87
C ILE A 61 30.83 16.10 -9.45
N ASP A 62 31.67 15.42 -8.67
CA ASP A 62 33.00 15.01 -9.10
C ASP A 62 32.95 13.72 -9.92
N ARG A 63 33.72 13.69 -11.02
CA ARG A 63 33.66 12.65 -12.06
C ARG A 63 35.09 12.21 -12.45
N PRO A 64 35.83 11.53 -11.56
CA PRO A 64 37.16 11.07 -11.90
C PRO A 64 37.09 10.05 -13.05
N SER A 65 38.01 10.16 -14.02
CA SER A 65 38.01 9.30 -15.22
C SER A 65 38.17 7.81 -14.91
N SER A 66 38.70 7.47 -13.74
CA SER A 66 38.83 6.10 -13.21
C SER A 66 37.54 5.52 -12.64
N MET A 67 36.48 6.33 -12.46
CA MET A 67 35.21 5.89 -11.88
C MET A 67 34.42 5.04 -12.88
N SER A 68 33.98 3.86 -12.43
CA SER A 68 32.96 3.07 -13.12
C SER A 68 31.71 3.95 -13.34
N PHE A 69 31.13 3.92 -14.54
CA PHE A 69 29.95 4.72 -14.91
C PHE A 69 30.17 6.24 -15.02
N SER A 70 31.42 6.71 -15.19
CA SER A 70 31.73 8.13 -15.40
C SER A 70 30.98 8.81 -16.56
N ARG A 71 30.41 8.06 -17.50
CA ARG A 71 29.62 8.56 -18.64
C ARG A 71 28.10 8.53 -18.44
N GLN A 72 27.62 8.08 -17.28
CA GLN A 72 26.19 7.95 -17.04
C GLN A 72 25.55 9.29 -16.68
N TYR A 73 24.31 9.49 -17.15
CA TYR A 73 23.48 10.67 -16.88
C TYR A 73 22.08 10.21 -16.54
N PHE A 74 21.41 10.97 -15.69
CA PHE A 74 20.01 10.77 -15.35
C PHE A 74 19.18 11.91 -15.93
N VAL A 75 17.98 11.55 -16.42
CA VAL A 75 17.01 12.50 -16.94
C VAL A 75 15.83 12.54 -15.98
N PHE A 76 15.57 13.72 -15.44
CA PHE A 76 14.40 13.97 -14.60
C PHE A 76 13.38 14.80 -15.37
N ILE A 77 12.13 14.34 -15.38
CA ILE A 77 11.00 15.03 -15.96
C ILE A 77 10.38 15.93 -14.90
N LEU A 78 10.10 17.17 -15.29
CA LEU A 78 9.43 18.14 -14.46
C LEU A 78 7.93 18.15 -14.74
N ASN A 79 7.15 18.13 -13.67
CA ASN A 79 5.73 18.41 -13.71
C ASN A 79 5.47 19.67 -12.88
N ASP A 80 5.39 20.81 -13.55
CA ASP A 80 5.26 22.14 -12.93
C ASP A 80 3.96 22.27 -12.13
N ARG A 81 2.90 21.61 -12.59
CA ARG A 81 1.59 21.63 -11.95
C ARG A 81 1.57 20.83 -10.65
N LEU A 82 2.18 19.64 -10.66
CA LEU A 82 2.35 18.83 -9.46
C LEU A 82 3.51 19.29 -8.58
N GLN A 83 4.34 20.22 -9.09
CA GLN A 83 5.54 20.72 -8.42
C GLN A 83 6.54 19.60 -8.06
N ILE A 84 6.75 18.66 -8.99
CA ILE A 84 7.63 17.51 -8.80
C ILE A 84 8.66 17.32 -9.89
N LEU A 85 9.78 16.71 -9.48
CA LEU A 85 10.75 16.05 -10.35
C LEU A 85 10.53 14.55 -10.26
N GLN A 86 10.47 13.88 -11.40
CA GLN A 86 10.31 12.43 -11.51
C GLN A 86 11.41 11.83 -12.37
N SER A 87 11.94 10.68 -11.96
CA SER A 87 12.91 9.94 -12.76
C SER A 87 12.22 9.09 -13.82
N THR A 88 12.80 9.02 -15.01
CA THR A 88 12.40 8.06 -16.06
C THR A 88 12.82 6.64 -15.72
N ASP A 89 13.90 6.51 -14.95
CA ASP A 89 14.54 5.23 -14.65
C ASP A 89 14.28 4.87 -13.19
N SER A 90 13.81 3.65 -12.93
CA SER A 90 13.51 3.13 -11.58
C SER A 90 14.16 1.75 -11.39
N PRO A 91 14.78 1.47 -10.23
CA PRO A 91 14.84 2.31 -9.03
C PRO A 91 16.01 3.31 -8.99
N THR A 92 17.04 3.11 -9.81
CA THR A 92 18.33 3.79 -9.71
C THR A 92 18.23 5.32 -9.83
N GLY A 93 17.49 5.81 -10.82
CA GLY A 93 17.33 7.27 -11.00
C GLY A 93 16.48 7.92 -9.90
N TRP A 94 15.50 7.20 -9.33
CA TRP A 94 14.75 7.66 -8.16
C TRP A 94 15.64 7.77 -6.92
N LEU A 95 16.51 6.78 -6.70
CA LEU A 95 17.51 6.82 -5.62
C LEU A 95 18.48 7.98 -5.79
N TYR A 96 18.96 8.22 -7.02
CA TYR A 96 19.86 9.33 -7.30
C TYR A 96 19.19 10.69 -7.07
N LEU A 97 17.93 10.83 -7.49
CA LEU A 97 17.14 12.05 -7.23
C LEU A 97 16.94 12.28 -5.72
N ALA A 98 16.67 11.22 -4.95
CA ALA A 98 16.54 11.32 -3.49
C ALA A 98 17.86 11.75 -2.83
N LEU A 99 18.99 11.22 -3.30
CA LEU A 99 20.32 11.62 -2.84
C LEU A 99 20.60 13.10 -3.16
N LEU A 100 20.28 13.57 -4.38
CA LEU A 100 20.43 14.98 -4.75
C LEU A 100 19.63 15.90 -3.83
N HIS A 101 18.35 15.59 -3.57
CA HIS A 101 17.53 16.37 -2.65
C HIS A 101 18.06 16.34 -1.21
N ALA A 102 18.54 15.19 -0.72
CA ALA A 102 19.15 15.08 0.60
C ALA A 102 20.41 15.97 0.71
N MET A 103 21.26 15.93 -0.33
CA MET A 103 22.50 16.69 -0.41
C MET A 103 22.28 18.18 -0.73
N THR A 104 21.11 18.61 -1.17
CA THR A 104 20.77 20.04 -1.34
C THR A 104 19.77 20.52 -0.27
N SER A 105 19.61 19.80 0.84
CA SER A 105 18.60 20.11 1.85
C SER A 105 18.91 21.41 2.61
N HIS A 106 17.90 22.21 2.88
CA HIS A 106 18.01 23.43 3.67
C HIS A 106 16.86 23.46 4.71
N PRO A 107 17.01 24.14 5.86
CA PRO A 107 15.91 24.26 6.83
C PRO A 107 14.64 24.92 6.27
N LEU A 108 14.79 25.73 5.22
CA LEU A 108 13.67 26.37 4.53
C LEU A 108 13.26 25.55 3.30
N PRO A 109 11.96 25.43 3.00
CA PRO A 109 11.49 24.76 1.80
C PRO A 109 11.97 25.49 0.54
N ASP A 110 12.20 24.73 -0.52
CA ASP A 110 12.55 25.29 -1.83
C ASP A 110 11.32 25.87 -2.54
N HIS A 111 11.55 26.78 -3.48
CA HIS A 111 10.50 27.55 -4.14
C HIS A 111 9.62 26.69 -5.05
N TYR A 112 10.22 25.68 -5.69
CA TYR A 112 9.54 24.89 -6.72
C TYR A 112 8.67 23.79 -6.11
N THR A 113 9.22 22.98 -5.20
CA THR A 113 8.50 21.85 -4.58
C THR A 113 7.68 22.26 -3.37
N GLY A 114 7.98 23.40 -2.74
CA GLY A 114 7.39 23.81 -1.47
C GLY A 114 7.79 22.92 -0.28
N MET A 115 8.81 22.08 -0.46
CA MET A 115 9.33 21.13 0.53
C MET A 115 10.83 21.40 0.76
N THR A 116 11.36 20.98 1.89
CA THR A 116 12.81 20.92 2.07
C THR A 116 13.39 19.75 1.27
N GLY A 117 14.68 19.82 0.94
CA GLY A 117 15.37 18.70 0.30
C GLY A 117 15.28 17.41 1.11
N MET A 118 15.33 17.48 2.44
CA MET A 118 15.14 16.32 3.32
C MET A 118 13.73 15.74 3.21
N GLU A 119 12.69 16.58 3.32
CA GLU A 119 11.29 16.16 3.18
C GLU A 119 11.06 15.47 1.82
N ARG A 120 11.58 16.06 0.73
CA ARG A 120 11.47 15.48 -0.62
C ARG A 120 12.25 14.17 -0.76
N ALA A 121 13.44 14.07 -0.16
CA ALA A 121 14.23 12.85 -0.18
C ALA A 121 13.52 11.68 0.53
N PHE A 122 12.92 11.91 1.69
CA PHE A 122 12.14 10.88 2.41
C PHE A 122 10.85 10.51 1.66
N GLN A 123 10.17 11.48 1.06
CA GLN A 123 9.02 11.21 0.20
C GLN A 123 9.39 10.26 -0.96
N LEU A 124 10.54 10.50 -1.61
CA LEU A 124 11.04 9.63 -2.70
C LEU A 124 11.48 8.25 -2.18
N LEU A 125 12.21 8.17 -1.08
CA LEU A 125 12.70 6.89 -0.53
C LEU A 125 11.58 6.00 0.00
N ASN A 126 10.50 6.60 0.52
CA ASN A 126 9.30 5.87 0.92
C ASN A 126 8.42 5.47 -0.29
N SER A 127 8.59 6.11 -1.44
CA SER A 127 7.80 5.81 -2.64
C SER A 127 8.18 4.46 -3.28
N ALA A 128 7.20 3.82 -3.92
CA ALA A 128 7.36 2.58 -4.66
C ALA A 128 8.44 2.68 -5.75
N GLY A 129 8.70 3.88 -6.28
CA GLY A 129 9.75 4.13 -7.27
C GLY A 129 11.17 3.79 -6.82
N CYS A 130 11.50 3.89 -5.52
CA CYS A 130 12.82 3.52 -4.97
C CYS A 130 12.92 2.04 -4.58
N TRP A 131 11.80 1.34 -4.44
CA TRP A 131 11.78 -0.04 -3.95
C TRP A 131 11.92 -1.04 -5.09
N SER A 132 12.61 -2.14 -4.83
CA SER A 132 12.81 -3.22 -5.77
C SER A 132 12.87 -4.55 -5.04
N ASP A 133 12.08 -5.51 -5.50
CA ASP A 133 12.21 -6.91 -5.09
C ASP A 133 13.28 -7.66 -5.93
N GLN A 134 13.86 -7.00 -6.95
CA GLN A 134 15.09 -7.44 -7.64
C GLN A 134 16.32 -6.91 -6.91
N PRO A 135 17.41 -7.70 -6.77
CA PRO A 135 18.67 -7.24 -6.21
C PRO A 135 19.16 -5.98 -6.91
N PHE A 136 19.55 -4.97 -6.12
CA PHE A 136 20.10 -3.73 -6.66
C PHE A 136 21.42 -3.96 -7.42
N ASP A 137 21.57 -3.24 -8.52
CA ASP A 137 22.81 -3.14 -9.26
C ASP A 137 23.88 -2.35 -8.48
N GLU A 138 25.14 -2.46 -8.92
CA GLU A 138 26.28 -1.84 -8.23
C GLU A 138 26.09 -0.32 -8.08
N LEU A 139 25.50 0.34 -9.08
CA LEU A 139 25.26 1.78 -9.06
C LEU A 139 24.21 2.17 -8.00
N SER A 140 23.08 1.46 -7.92
CA SER A 140 22.07 1.69 -6.87
C SER A 140 22.63 1.45 -5.47
N LEU A 141 23.47 0.43 -5.29
CA LEU A 141 24.12 0.16 -4.00
C LEU A 141 25.07 1.29 -3.60
N ASN A 142 25.85 1.83 -4.54
CA ASN A 142 26.73 2.97 -4.28
C ASN A 142 25.92 4.21 -3.84
N ILE A 143 24.82 4.51 -4.53
CA ILE A 143 23.92 5.61 -4.15
C ILE A 143 23.34 5.39 -2.74
N LEU A 144 22.85 4.19 -2.43
CA LEU A 144 22.33 3.85 -1.10
C LEU A 144 23.39 3.97 -0.01
N GLY A 145 24.65 3.63 -0.32
CA GLY A 145 25.79 3.84 0.55
C GLY A 145 26.05 5.33 0.83
N GLU A 146 26.00 6.18 -0.20
CA GLU A 146 26.10 7.63 -0.06
C GLU A 146 24.95 8.19 0.79
N ILE A 147 23.70 7.80 0.53
CA ILE A 147 22.52 8.20 1.33
C ILE A 147 22.71 7.82 2.80
N ALA A 148 23.13 6.58 3.07
CA ALA A 148 23.35 6.11 4.45
C ALA A 148 24.47 6.88 5.17
N SER A 149 25.48 7.36 4.43
CA SER A 149 26.59 8.15 4.99
C SER A 149 26.20 9.56 5.42
N ILE A 150 25.00 10.04 5.03
CA ILE A 150 24.43 11.31 5.48
C ILE A 150 23.95 11.21 6.93
N SER A 151 23.57 10.02 7.40
CA SER A 151 23.21 9.84 8.81
C SER A 151 24.40 10.13 9.74
N PRO A 152 24.16 10.76 10.89
CA PRO A 152 25.21 10.97 11.88
C PRO A 152 25.67 9.62 12.45
N LYS A 153 26.95 9.53 12.80
CA LYS A 153 27.50 8.32 13.45
C LYS A 153 27.10 8.32 14.92
N VAL A 154 26.64 7.18 15.42
CA VAL A 154 26.09 7.08 16.77
C VAL A 154 26.64 5.85 17.48
N ASN A 155 27.31 6.08 18.62
CA ASN A 155 27.95 5.06 19.45
C ASN A 155 27.73 5.33 20.95
N TYR A 156 28.07 4.37 21.80
CA TYR A 156 28.14 4.60 23.25
C TYR A 156 29.55 5.03 23.67
N TYR A 157 29.64 5.83 24.73
CA TYR A 157 30.90 6.19 25.38
C TYR A 157 30.94 5.69 26.84
N PRO A 158 32.02 5.02 27.26
CA PRO A 158 33.03 4.38 26.39
C PRO A 158 32.41 3.19 25.63
N GLU A 159 32.98 2.80 24.47
CA GLU A 159 32.34 1.86 23.52
C GLU A 159 31.89 0.51 24.09
N HIS A 160 32.55 0.06 25.15
CA HIS A 160 32.28 -1.20 25.84
C HIS A 160 31.17 -1.09 26.91
N LEU A 161 30.64 0.11 27.18
CA LEU A 161 29.61 0.37 28.18
C LEU A 161 28.44 1.16 27.59
N THR A 162 27.20 0.75 27.90
CA THR A 162 25.99 1.48 27.53
C THR A 162 25.68 2.61 28.51
N CYS A 163 26.66 3.47 28.79
CA CYS A 163 26.58 4.51 29.83
C CYS A 163 26.19 5.88 29.29
N THR A 164 26.78 6.31 28.17
CA THR A 164 26.55 7.65 27.61
C THR A 164 26.41 7.59 26.10
N GLU A 165 25.42 8.27 25.53
CA GLU A 165 25.19 8.31 24.08
C GLU A 165 26.11 9.37 23.46
N LYS A 166 26.86 8.99 22.42
CA LYS A 166 27.75 9.87 21.67
C LYS A 166 27.29 9.97 20.22
N ILE A 167 26.96 11.17 19.79
CA ILE A 167 26.55 11.48 18.42
C ILE A 167 27.69 12.25 17.75
N ASP A 168 28.33 11.60 16.79
CA ASP A 168 29.38 12.17 15.95
C ASP A 168 28.73 12.63 14.62
N TRP A 169 28.28 13.88 14.61
CA TRP A 169 27.78 14.53 13.39
C TRP A 169 28.90 14.60 12.34
N ASN A 170 28.55 14.38 11.07
CA ASN A 170 29.53 14.38 9.99
C ASN A 170 30.15 15.78 9.82
N SER A 171 31.38 15.94 10.29
CA SER A 171 32.13 17.20 10.26
C SER A 171 32.81 17.50 8.92
N ASN A 172 32.72 16.58 7.94
CA ASN A 172 33.33 16.72 6.61
C ASN A 172 32.52 17.65 5.68
N GLY A 173 32.08 18.81 6.19
CA GLY A 173 31.48 19.88 5.40
C GLY A 173 29.97 19.79 5.15
N ILE A 174 29.25 18.81 5.72
CA ILE A 174 27.79 18.67 5.57
C ILE A 174 27.05 19.39 6.72
N PRO A 175 26.14 20.34 6.43
CA PRO A 175 25.30 20.98 7.44
C PRO A 175 24.40 20.01 8.22
N TYR A 176 24.10 20.35 9.46
CA TYR A 176 23.18 19.59 10.31
C TYR A 176 21.79 19.42 9.70
N SER A 177 21.34 20.38 8.89
CA SER A 177 20.04 20.36 8.18
C SER A 177 19.91 19.27 7.11
N MET A 178 20.98 18.52 6.85
CA MET A 178 20.98 17.37 5.91
C MET A 178 21.03 16.06 6.66
N GLN A 179 21.50 16.08 7.90
CA GLN A 179 21.75 14.86 8.65
C GLN A 179 20.46 14.43 9.35
N HIS A 180 20.01 13.21 9.06
CA HIS A 180 18.80 12.63 9.62
C HIS A 180 19.06 11.20 10.06
N PHE A 181 18.55 10.80 11.23
CA PHE A 181 18.76 9.46 11.79
C PHE A 181 18.12 8.35 10.94
N GLY A 182 17.12 8.69 10.13
CA GLY A 182 16.39 7.76 9.27
C GLY A 182 17.10 7.35 7.97
N TYR A 183 18.10 8.08 7.45
CA TYR A 183 18.69 7.79 6.13
C TYR A 183 19.38 6.42 6.08
N TYR A 184 20.21 6.09 7.07
CA TYR A 184 20.81 4.76 7.20
C TYR A 184 19.73 3.68 7.36
N LEU A 185 18.69 3.92 8.17
CA LEU A 185 17.62 2.94 8.43
C LEU A 185 16.83 2.60 7.16
N ILE A 186 16.45 3.60 6.37
CA ILE A 186 15.72 3.40 5.11
C ILE A 186 16.59 2.80 4.02
N ALA A 187 17.84 3.25 3.87
CA ALA A 187 18.77 2.69 2.90
C ALA A 187 19.06 1.21 3.21
N LYS A 188 19.28 0.87 4.49
CA LYS A 188 19.45 -0.53 4.90
C LYS A 188 18.20 -1.36 4.62
N LYS A 189 17.00 -0.87 4.96
CA LYS A 189 15.74 -1.57 4.70
C LYS A 189 15.55 -1.84 3.21
N LEU A 190 15.85 -0.89 2.33
CA LEU A 190 15.81 -1.06 0.88
C LEU A 190 16.75 -2.19 0.42
N ILE A 191 18.02 -2.17 0.87
CA ILE A 191 19.01 -3.22 0.55
C ILE A 191 18.52 -4.58 1.03
N ASP A 192 18.14 -4.69 2.30
CA ASP A 192 17.66 -5.94 2.92
C ASP A 192 16.45 -6.51 2.16
N SER A 193 15.49 -5.65 1.80
CA SER A 193 14.32 -6.04 1.01
C SER A 193 14.68 -6.51 -0.39
N SER A 194 15.60 -5.85 -1.09
CA SER A 194 16.06 -6.27 -2.43
C SER A 194 16.81 -7.60 -2.42
N GLN A 195 17.54 -7.89 -1.34
CA GLN A 195 18.33 -9.12 -1.19
C GLN A 195 17.48 -10.30 -0.74
N LEU A 196 16.34 -10.06 -0.08
CA LEU A 196 15.45 -11.09 0.42
C LEU A 196 15.04 -12.09 -0.66
N PHE A 197 14.82 -11.61 -1.89
CA PHE A 197 14.40 -12.41 -3.04
C PHE A 197 15.52 -12.76 -4.02
N ASN A 198 16.79 -12.59 -3.63
CA ASN A 198 17.94 -12.89 -4.51
C ASN A 198 17.90 -14.32 -5.09
N PHE A 199 17.33 -15.28 -4.36
CA PHE A 199 17.17 -16.67 -4.81
C PHE A 199 16.23 -16.84 -6.03
N MET A 200 15.36 -15.86 -6.30
CA MET A 200 14.46 -15.88 -7.46
C MET A 200 15.14 -15.42 -8.76
N TYR A 201 16.31 -14.79 -8.66
CA TYR A 201 17.03 -14.27 -9.81
C TYR A 201 18.24 -15.15 -10.14
N PRO A 202 18.71 -15.16 -11.40
CA PRO A 202 19.96 -15.81 -11.74
C PRO A 202 21.08 -15.30 -10.84
N SER A 203 22.03 -16.16 -10.48
CA SER A 203 23.17 -15.79 -9.64
C SER A 203 24.06 -14.79 -10.39
N VAL A 204 23.72 -13.50 -10.32
CA VAL A 204 24.63 -12.42 -10.68
C VAL A 204 25.78 -12.45 -9.66
N LYS A 205 26.99 -12.09 -10.08
CA LYS A 205 28.11 -11.85 -9.14
C LYS A 205 27.56 -10.99 -8.00
N THR A 206 27.63 -11.49 -6.77
CA THR A 206 27.13 -10.75 -5.60
C THR A 206 27.83 -9.40 -5.54
N ASN A 207 27.10 -8.33 -5.85
CA ASN A 207 27.63 -6.98 -5.76
C ASN A 207 28.04 -6.76 -4.30
N LYS A 208 29.23 -6.19 -4.10
CA LYS A 208 29.71 -5.90 -2.74
C LYS A 208 28.77 -4.89 -2.11
N ILE A 209 28.20 -5.23 -0.96
CA ILE A 209 27.41 -4.30 -0.16
C ILE A 209 28.33 -3.14 0.25
N PRO A 210 27.88 -1.87 0.25
CA PRO A 210 28.73 -0.75 0.63
C PRO A 210 29.34 -0.92 2.04
N GLU A 211 30.58 -0.48 2.24
CA GLU A 211 31.32 -0.63 3.51
C GLU A 211 30.57 -0.07 4.73
N VAL A 212 29.78 0.98 4.53
CA VAL A 212 28.93 1.63 5.56
C VAL A 212 28.00 0.64 6.26
N PHE A 213 27.57 -0.42 5.56
CA PHE A 213 26.71 -1.48 6.11
C PHE A 213 27.49 -2.73 6.56
N GLN A 214 28.76 -2.85 6.20
CA GLN A 214 29.60 -4.00 6.56
C GLN A 214 30.30 -3.79 7.91
N VAL A 215 30.75 -2.57 8.18
CA VAL A 215 31.38 -2.18 9.45
C VAL A 215 30.28 -1.76 10.42
N LYS A 216 30.41 -2.08 11.72
CA LYS A 216 29.55 -1.51 12.80
C LYS A 216 29.82 0.01 12.97
N MET A 217 29.85 0.77 11.88
CA MET A 217 30.03 2.23 11.89
C MET A 217 28.89 2.94 12.60
N HIS A 218 27.69 2.35 12.59
CA HIS A 218 26.51 2.84 13.29
C HIS A 218 26.02 1.78 14.28
N ASN A 219 25.74 2.19 15.51
CA ASN A 219 24.97 1.35 16.43
C ASN A 219 23.48 1.43 16.06
N GLU A 220 22.99 0.44 15.32
CA GLU A 220 21.62 0.45 14.78
C GLU A 220 20.52 0.51 15.83
N MET A 221 20.73 -0.11 17.00
CA MET A 221 19.76 -0.05 18.09
C MET A 221 19.65 1.37 18.63
N LEU A 222 20.80 2.02 18.83
CA LEU A 222 20.86 3.39 19.32
C LEU A 222 20.34 4.38 18.25
N LEU A 223 20.63 4.15 16.97
CA LEU A 223 20.10 4.94 15.87
C LEU A 223 18.58 4.83 15.76
N LYS A 224 18.01 3.62 15.90
CA LYS A 224 16.55 3.42 15.97
C LYS A 224 15.93 4.15 17.17
N LYS A 225 16.59 4.10 18.33
CA LYS A 225 16.17 4.83 19.52
C LYS A 225 16.17 6.35 19.28
N LEU A 226 17.28 6.91 18.81
CA LEU A 226 17.37 8.35 18.51
C LEU A 226 16.39 8.78 17.43
N TYR A 227 16.21 7.99 16.36
CA TYR A 227 15.16 8.25 15.39
C TYR A 227 13.79 8.35 16.09
N TRP A 228 13.47 7.40 16.97
CA TRP A 228 12.21 7.39 17.68
C TRP A 228 12.03 8.60 18.62
N ASP A 229 13.06 8.92 19.41
CA ASP A 229 13.05 10.02 20.37
C ASP A 229 12.90 11.38 19.67
N TYR A 230 13.51 11.56 18.49
CA TYR A 230 13.44 12.79 17.69
C TYR A 230 12.37 12.75 16.60
N ARG A 231 11.61 11.66 16.44
CA ARG A 231 10.63 11.47 15.36
C ARG A 231 9.66 12.66 15.25
N ASP A 232 9.17 13.11 16.40
CA ASP A 232 8.13 14.14 16.46
C ASP A 232 8.67 15.57 16.21
N SER A 233 9.99 15.74 16.20
CA SER A 233 10.64 16.99 15.76
C SER A 233 10.73 17.11 14.23
N TYR A 234 10.58 16.00 13.50
CA TYR A 234 10.58 16.02 12.04
C TYR A 234 9.18 16.29 11.49
N ASN A 235 9.14 17.01 10.36
CA ASN A 235 7.94 17.11 9.54
C ASN A 235 7.46 15.68 9.19
N PRO A 236 6.15 15.39 9.24
CA PRO A 236 5.62 14.07 8.89
C PRO A 236 6.09 13.52 7.53
N THR A 237 6.36 14.39 6.55
CA THR A 237 6.88 13.99 5.23
C THR A 237 8.35 13.53 5.25
N ALA A 238 9.12 13.92 6.28
CA ALA A 238 10.50 13.52 6.51
C ALA A 238 10.64 12.27 7.41
N ARG A 239 9.53 11.60 7.75
CA ARG A 239 9.53 10.39 8.59
C ARG A 239 9.69 9.12 7.75
N LEU A 240 10.10 8.04 8.42
CA LEU A 240 10.06 6.69 7.88
C LEU A 240 8.61 6.25 7.65
N SER A 241 8.39 5.29 6.75
CA SER A 241 7.04 4.75 6.53
C SER A 241 6.45 4.16 7.81
N ALA A 242 5.11 4.18 7.91
CA ALA A 242 4.40 3.64 9.08
C ALA A 242 4.76 2.17 9.37
N GLU A 243 5.06 1.38 8.33
CA GLU A 243 5.53 0.00 8.46
C GLU A 243 6.90 -0.07 9.11
N MET A 244 7.82 0.78 8.67
CA MET A 244 9.17 0.86 9.24
C MET A 244 9.13 1.34 10.69
N GLU A 245 8.28 2.32 11.01
CA GLU A 245 8.10 2.77 12.39
C GLU A 245 7.48 1.68 13.28
N LYS A 246 6.52 0.90 12.78
CA LYS A 246 5.99 -0.28 13.47
C LYS A 246 7.06 -1.36 13.64
N ASP A 247 7.90 -1.58 12.65
CA ASP A 247 9.03 -2.51 12.73
C ASP A 247 10.06 -2.02 13.77
N ILE A 248 10.33 -0.72 13.84
CA ILE A 248 11.16 -0.12 14.89
C ILE A 248 10.52 -0.40 16.23
N LEU A 249 9.24 -0.07 16.44
CA LEU A 249 8.51 -0.36 17.69
C LEU A 249 8.58 -1.83 18.12
N ARG A 250 8.39 -2.75 17.17
CA ARG A 250 8.47 -4.20 17.41
C ARG A 250 9.90 -4.63 17.76
N ALA A 251 10.90 -4.08 17.07
CA ALA A 251 12.31 -4.39 17.31
C ALA A 251 12.84 -3.76 18.60
N THR A 252 12.42 -2.52 18.90
CA THR A 252 12.54 -1.86 20.21
C THR A 252 11.43 -2.33 21.13
N SER A 253 11.11 -3.63 21.11
CA SER A 253 10.63 -4.34 22.29
C SER A 253 11.67 -4.12 23.38
N ILE A 254 11.64 -2.94 23.97
CA ILE A 254 12.00 -2.66 25.33
C ILE A 254 11.51 -3.89 26.08
N LYS A 255 12.44 -4.58 26.72
CA LYS A 255 12.11 -5.24 27.97
C LYS A 255 11.36 -4.20 28.81
N LEU A 256 10.03 -4.19 28.73
CA LEU A 256 9.27 -4.16 29.97
C LEU A 256 9.97 -5.23 30.79
N TYR A 257 10.67 -4.79 31.84
CA TYR A 257 11.46 -5.65 32.70
C TYR A 257 10.65 -6.92 33.01
N ARG A 258 10.86 -7.96 32.20
CA ARG A 258 10.49 -9.32 32.51
C ARG A 258 11.71 -9.79 33.24
N GLN A 259 11.60 -9.88 34.56
CA GLN A 259 12.40 -10.87 35.26
C GLN A 259 12.23 -12.17 34.49
N THR A 260 13.32 -12.63 33.90
CA THR A 260 13.53 -14.06 33.71
C THR A 260 13.38 -14.68 35.09
N LEU A 261 12.17 -15.10 35.43
CA LEU A 261 12.02 -16.24 36.31
C LEU A 261 12.71 -17.36 35.54
N LYS A 262 13.96 -17.65 35.93
CA LYS A 262 14.56 -18.97 35.75
C LYS A 262 13.46 -19.97 36.11
N ASP A 263 13.30 -21.00 35.29
CA ASP A 263 12.36 -22.10 35.49
C ASP A 263 12.14 -22.42 36.97
N CYS A 264 11.08 -21.87 37.56
CA CYS A 264 10.60 -22.27 38.88
C CYS A 264 9.63 -23.44 38.76
N SER A 265 9.62 -24.17 37.64
CA SER A 265 8.93 -25.46 37.53
C SER A 265 9.47 -26.48 38.53
N ASN A 266 10.69 -26.28 39.04
CA ASN A 266 11.32 -27.19 39.98
C ASN A 266 11.10 -26.81 41.46
N ILE A 267 10.40 -25.70 41.77
CA ILE A 267 10.23 -25.20 43.16
C ILE A 267 8.77 -25.26 43.64
N THR A 268 7.80 -25.53 42.78
CA THR A 268 6.40 -25.74 43.21
C THR A 268 5.89 -27.09 42.76
N ASN A 269 5.65 -28.01 43.70
CA ASN A 269 4.88 -29.24 43.53
C ASN A 269 3.39 -28.92 43.25
N TYR A 270 3.09 -28.18 42.20
CA TYR A 270 1.71 -27.93 41.74
C TYR A 270 1.50 -28.57 40.38
N SER A 271 0.64 -29.58 40.34
CA SER A 271 0.07 -30.08 39.09
C SER A 271 -0.79 -28.99 38.45
N ALA A 272 -0.70 -28.86 37.13
CA ALA A 272 -1.58 -27.99 36.36
C ALA A 272 -3.05 -28.33 36.68
N VAL A 273 -3.75 -27.41 37.31
CA VAL A 273 -5.17 -27.58 37.65
C VAL A 273 -5.97 -27.63 36.35
N ARG A 274 -6.37 -28.84 35.96
CA ARG A 274 -7.47 -29.11 35.02
C ARG A 274 -8.76 -28.60 35.67
N LEU A 275 -9.23 -27.39 35.34
CA LEU A 275 -10.60 -26.95 35.66
C LEU A 275 -10.95 -25.59 35.01
N VAL A 276 -11.04 -25.50 33.68
CA VAL A 276 -11.98 -24.56 33.02
C VAL A 276 -12.52 -25.05 31.66
N ASP A 277 -12.18 -26.24 31.15
CA ASP A 277 -12.70 -26.67 29.84
C ASP A 277 -14.17 -27.13 29.86
N ASP A 278 -14.74 -27.43 31.03
CA ASP A 278 -16.13 -27.91 31.15
C ASP A 278 -17.16 -26.77 31.27
N LEU A 279 -16.75 -25.56 31.68
CA LEU A 279 -17.64 -24.38 31.72
C LEU A 279 -17.86 -23.75 30.35
N TYR A 280 -16.91 -23.92 29.42
CA TYR A 280 -17.02 -23.38 28.06
C TYR A 280 -17.76 -24.31 27.09
N LYS A 281 -18.03 -25.57 27.46
CA LYS A 281 -18.69 -26.55 26.57
C LYS A 281 -20.20 -26.37 26.45
N ASN A 282 -20.86 -25.76 27.44
CA ASN A 282 -22.32 -25.61 27.43
C ASN A 282 -22.68 -24.12 27.38
N GLY A 283 -22.77 -23.57 26.17
CA GLY A 283 -23.27 -22.21 25.95
C GLY A 283 -24.61 -21.95 26.65
N ASN A 284 -24.83 -20.68 27.00
CA ASN A 284 -26.01 -20.08 27.64
C ASN A 284 -25.90 -19.85 29.16
N VAL A 285 -25.22 -18.75 29.52
CA VAL A 285 -25.68 -17.83 30.56
C VAL A 285 -25.66 -16.43 29.93
N ASN A 286 -26.81 -15.90 29.50
CA ASN A 286 -26.87 -14.62 28.80
C ASN A 286 -26.95 -13.46 29.81
N LEU A 287 -25.84 -13.15 30.48
CA LEU A 287 -25.74 -12.06 31.49
C LEU A 287 -25.64 -10.65 30.88
N THR A 288 -26.02 -10.50 29.60
CA THR A 288 -26.10 -9.20 28.91
C THR A 288 -27.11 -8.24 29.54
N SER A 289 -28.02 -8.73 30.40
CA SER A 289 -29.01 -7.95 31.13
C SER A 289 -28.52 -7.37 32.47
N CYS A 290 -27.32 -7.72 32.95
CA CYS A 290 -26.81 -7.19 34.24
C CYS A 290 -26.03 -5.88 34.10
N SER A 291 -25.53 -5.53 32.91
CA SER A 291 -24.89 -4.22 32.68
C SER A 291 -25.89 -3.05 32.71
N THR A 292 -27.18 -3.33 32.57
CA THR A 292 -28.28 -2.35 32.66
C THR A 292 -28.88 -2.25 34.08
N GLN A 293 -28.40 -3.04 35.04
CA GLN A 293 -28.97 -3.14 36.38
C GLN A 293 -28.13 -2.41 37.43
N ASN A 294 -28.56 -1.19 37.77
CA ASN A 294 -27.87 -0.25 38.66
C ASN A 294 -27.90 -0.62 40.17
N TRP A 295 -28.44 -1.76 40.59
CA TRP A 295 -28.57 -2.07 42.02
C TRP A 295 -27.33 -2.77 42.63
N LEU A 296 -26.42 -3.33 41.81
CA LEU A 296 -25.12 -3.86 42.26
C LEU A 296 -24.01 -2.78 42.18
N PRO A 297 -23.31 -2.42 43.28
CA PRO A 297 -22.28 -1.37 43.28
C PRO A 297 -21.11 -1.63 42.30
N LEU A 298 -20.70 -2.89 42.13
CA LEU A 298 -19.61 -3.29 41.24
C LEU A 298 -19.89 -3.01 39.76
N CYS A 299 -21.15 -3.14 39.32
CA CYS A 299 -21.54 -2.86 37.94
C CYS A 299 -21.49 -1.36 37.64
N GLN A 300 -21.70 -0.50 38.64
CA GLN A 300 -21.58 0.96 38.51
C GLN A 300 -20.12 1.42 38.39
N TRP A 301 -19.17 0.77 39.08
CA TRP A 301 -17.73 1.11 39.07
C TRP A 301 -17.02 0.81 37.75
N LEU A 302 -17.63 -0.01 36.89
CA LEU A 302 -17.06 -0.43 35.60
C LEU A 302 -17.46 0.48 34.43
N THR A 303 -18.19 1.58 34.69
CA THR A 303 -18.75 2.46 33.65
C THR A 303 -17.79 3.55 33.16
N LYS A 304 -16.78 3.95 33.95
CA LYS A 304 -15.76 4.96 33.58
C LYS A 304 -14.37 4.46 33.96
N GLY A 305 -13.39 4.44 33.05
CA GLY A 305 -12.15 3.71 33.36
C GLY A 305 -11.14 4.43 34.28
N SER A 306 -11.35 5.70 34.64
CA SER A 306 -10.65 6.33 35.79
C SER A 306 -11.03 5.67 37.12
N GLN A 307 -12.30 5.24 37.24
CA GLN A 307 -12.81 4.49 38.40
C GLN A 307 -12.23 3.07 38.43
N LEU A 308 -11.96 2.47 37.27
CA LEU A 308 -11.28 1.18 37.17
C LEU A 308 -9.86 1.24 37.76
N LYS A 309 -9.07 2.27 37.46
CA LYS A 309 -7.72 2.41 38.04
C LYS A 309 -7.79 2.55 39.56
N ALA A 310 -8.71 3.36 40.08
CA ALA A 310 -8.92 3.51 41.52
C ALA A 310 -9.42 2.21 42.19
N LEU A 311 -10.31 1.47 41.51
CA LEU A 311 -10.77 0.15 41.90
C LEU A 311 -9.61 -0.84 42.01
N TRP A 312 -8.73 -0.90 41.00
CA TRP A 312 -7.58 -1.81 40.99
C TRP A 312 -6.58 -1.51 42.12
N VAL A 313 -6.31 -0.22 42.38
CA VAL A 313 -5.45 0.20 43.50
C VAL A 313 -6.12 -0.10 44.85
N GLY A 314 -7.42 0.15 44.98
CA GLY A 314 -8.19 -0.18 46.18
C GLY A 314 -8.22 -1.68 46.46
N LEU A 315 -8.43 -2.52 45.45
CA LEU A 315 -8.40 -3.98 45.57
C LEU A 315 -7.02 -4.50 45.99
N LEU A 316 -5.93 -3.91 45.47
CA LEU A 316 -4.56 -4.24 45.89
C LEU A 316 -4.28 -3.84 47.34
N GLN A 317 -4.73 -2.65 47.77
CA GLN A 317 -4.57 -2.19 49.15
C GLN A 317 -5.45 -3.01 50.12
N LEU A 318 -6.63 -3.43 49.69
CA LEU A 318 -7.50 -4.33 50.45
C LEU A 318 -6.84 -5.71 50.62
N ALA A 319 -6.27 -6.25 49.54
CA ALA A 319 -5.50 -7.50 49.58
C ALA A 319 -4.27 -7.39 50.51
N ASP A 320 -3.59 -6.24 50.54
CA ASP A 320 -2.48 -5.98 51.47
C ASP A 320 -2.97 -5.80 52.91
N ARG A 321 -4.10 -5.10 53.12
CA ARG A 321 -4.72 -4.91 54.43
C ARG A 321 -5.16 -6.23 55.05
N PHE A 322 -5.80 -7.11 54.28
CA PHE A 322 -6.17 -8.44 54.74
C PHE A 322 -4.98 -9.27 55.20
N LYS A 323 -3.79 -9.02 54.67
CA LYS A 323 -2.56 -9.67 55.16
C LYS A 323 -1.96 -9.03 56.39
N ARG A 324 -2.03 -7.70 56.51
CA ARG A 324 -1.55 -7.00 57.72
C ARG A 324 -2.42 -7.30 58.94
N GLU A 325 -3.73 -7.45 58.73
CA GLU A 325 -4.71 -7.82 59.77
C GLU A 325 -4.77 -9.35 60.00
N ALA A 326 -4.02 -10.16 59.25
CA ALA A 326 -3.97 -11.62 59.38
C ALA A 326 -3.16 -12.09 60.60
N ALA A 327 -3.64 -11.77 61.79
CA ALA A 327 -3.34 -12.49 63.03
C ALA A 327 -4.35 -13.64 63.28
N GLY A 328 -4.78 -14.33 62.21
CA GLY A 328 -5.36 -15.67 62.32
C GLY A 328 -6.89 -15.84 62.25
N LYS A 329 -7.69 -14.90 61.69
CA LYS A 329 -9.17 -15.08 61.64
C LYS A 329 -9.94 -14.70 60.36
N ASN A 330 -9.30 -14.57 59.19
CA ASN A 330 -9.99 -14.10 57.96
C ASN A 330 -9.98 -15.09 56.77
N THR A 331 -10.26 -16.39 57.00
CA THR A 331 -10.45 -17.35 55.89
C THR A 331 -11.68 -17.02 55.03
N ASP A 332 -12.75 -16.53 55.65
CA ASP A 332 -14.00 -16.18 54.97
C ASP A 332 -13.87 -14.94 54.07
N ASP A 333 -13.09 -13.94 54.49
CA ASP A 333 -12.95 -12.70 53.72
C ASP A 333 -12.00 -12.87 52.52
N ILE A 334 -11.01 -13.77 52.63
CA ILE A 334 -10.20 -14.20 51.48
C ILE A 334 -11.07 -14.97 50.48
N GLN A 335 -11.93 -15.89 50.94
CA GLN A 335 -12.88 -16.59 50.07
C GLN A 335 -13.86 -15.62 49.38
N ARG A 336 -14.34 -14.59 50.08
CA ARG A 336 -15.18 -13.53 49.48
C ARG A 336 -14.43 -12.70 48.44
N PHE A 337 -13.17 -12.35 48.68
CA PHE A 337 -12.33 -11.66 47.70
C PHE A 337 -12.03 -12.54 46.48
N GLU A 338 -11.79 -13.84 46.67
CA GLU A 338 -11.66 -14.78 45.54
C GLU A 338 -12.95 -14.91 44.73
N CYS A 339 -14.12 -14.92 45.37
CA CYS A 339 -15.41 -14.87 44.68
C CYS A 339 -15.59 -13.58 43.88
N LEU A 340 -15.18 -12.43 44.44
CA LEU A 340 -15.18 -11.15 43.72
C LEU A 340 -14.25 -11.15 42.50
N LEU A 341 -13.05 -11.74 42.62
CA LEU A 341 -12.13 -11.90 41.49
C LEU A 341 -12.70 -12.83 40.40
N LYS A 342 -13.36 -13.92 40.79
CA LYS A 342 -14.05 -14.83 39.85
C LYS A 342 -15.20 -14.11 39.13
N PHE A 343 -15.96 -13.26 39.84
CA PHE A 343 -17.03 -12.44 39.26
C PHE A 343 -16.49 -11.36 38.30
N LEU A 344 -15.40 -10.67 38.64
CA LEU A 344 -14.74 -9.71 37.75
C LEU A 344 -14.12 -10.39 36.52
N HIS A 345 -13.58 -11.61 36.69
CA HIS A 345 -13.10 -12.42 35.55
C HIS A 345 -14.23 -12.75 34.58
N TYR A 346 -15.39 -13.12 35.10
CA TYR A 346 -16.59 -13.38 34.31
C TYR A 346 -17.05 -12.14 33.51
N ILE A 347 -16.95 -10.92 34.08
CA ILE A 347 -17.33 -9.68 33.39
C ILE A 347 -16.24 -9.17 32.42
N SER A 348 -14.96 -9.53 32.64
CA SER A 348 -13.79 -8.96 31.96
C SER A 348 -13.75 -9.13 30.43
N ASP A 349 -14.53 -10.07 29.87
CA ASP A 349 -14.59 -10.35 28.44
C ASP A 349 -15.14 -9.17 27.61
N ARG A 350 -15.97 -8.29 28.22
CA ARG A 350 -16.44 -7.05 27.58
C ARG A 350 -15.50 -5.85 27.70
N CYS A 351 -14.54 -5.86 28.62
CA CYS A 351 -13.64 -4.72 28.87
C CYS A 351 -12.23 -4.91 28.30
N GLN A 352 -11.98 -6.00 27.56
CA GLN A 352 -10.68 -6.37 26.98
C GLN A 352 -9.54 -6.47 28.01
N ILE A 353 -9.86 -6.73 29.29
CA ILE A 353 -8.84 -6.88 30.34
C ILE A 353 -8.29 -8.31 30.26
N LYS A 354 -7.00 -8.44 29.94
CA LYS A 354 -6.36 -9.76 29.82
C LYS A 354 -6.45 -10.54 31.16
N PRO A 355 -6.87 -11.82 31.14
CA PRO A 355 -7.05 -12.66 32.35
C PRO A 355 -5.85 -12.69 33.30
N TYR A 356 -4.65 -12.50 32.75
CA TYR A 356 -3.39 -12.38 33.47
C TYR A 356 -3.41 -11.38 34.64
N TYR A 357 -4.09 -10.23 34.52
CA TYR A 357 -4.09 -9.21 35.57
C TYR A 357 -4.94 -9.60 36.80
N LEU A 358 -6.02 -10.36 36.59
CA LEU A 358 -6.83 -10.91 37.68
C LEU A 358 -6.12 -12.09 38.36
N GLN A 359 -5.38 -12.89 37.57
CA GLN A 359 -4.54 -13.94 38.09
C GLN A 359 -3.37 -13.38 38.91
N MET A 360 -2.83 -12.22 38.52
CA MET A 360 -1.83 -11.48 39.29
C MET A 360 -2.37 -11.06 40.66
N LEU A 361 -3.58 -10.51 40.76
CA LEU A 361 -4.23 -10.21 42.05
C LEU A 361 -4.39 -11.45 42.93
N LYS A 362 -4.81 -12.58 42.34
CA LYS A 362 -4.94 -13.84 43.06
C LYS A 362 -3.58 -14.36 43.55
N THR A 363 -2.53 -14.27 42.73
CA THR A 363 -1.17 -14.61 43.17
C THR A 363 -0.65 -13.65 44.22
N THR A 364 -1.00 -12.37 44.16
CA THR A 364 -0.58 -11.42 45.20
C THR A 364 -1.15 -11.80 46.54
N LEU A 365 -2.41 -12.24 46.67
CA LEU A 365 -2.96 -12.72 47.95
C LEU A 365 -2.17 -13.89 48.57
N ASN A 366 -1.59 -14.76 47.74
CA ASN A 366 -0.91 -15.97 48.19
C ASN A 366 0.59 -15.77 48.53
N VAL A 367 1.16 -14.61 48.17
CA VAL A 367 2.58 -14.29 48.44
C VAL A 367 2.72 -13.57 49.78
N SER A 368 3.69 -13.93 50.63
CA SER A 368 3.78 -13.41 52.01
C SER A 368 4.13 -11.92 52.15
N LYS A 369 4.77 -11.28 51.15
CA LYS A 369 5.06 -9.83 51.12
C LYS A 369 4.81 -9.25 49.73
N ILE A 370 4.11 -8.13 49.63
CA ILE A 370 3.85 -7.42 48.37
C ILE A 370 4.87 -6.27 48.21
N SER A 371 5.63 -6.27 47.12
CA SER A 371 6.42 -5.11 46.71
C SER A 371 5.68 -4.37 45.59
N PHE A 372 5.15 -3.19 45.89
CA PHE A 372 4.38 -2.38 44.94
C PHE A 372 5.20 -1.84 43.76
N ALA A 373 6.54 -1.84 43.86
CA ALA A 373 7.44 -1.35 42.82
C ALA A 373 7.50 -2.23 41.56
N PHE A 374 6.99 -3.46 41.61
CA PHE A 374 7.10 -4.45 40.52
C PHE A 374 5.75 -4.93 39.95
N LEU A 375 4.64 -4.34 40.40
CA LEU A 375 3.30 -4.71 39.93
C LEU A 375 2.98 -4.00 38.61
N THR A 376 2.81 -4.78 37.53
CA THR A 376 2.36 -4.27 36.24
C THR A 376 0.85 -4.05 36.25
N PHE A 377 0.42 -2.81 36.04
CA PHE A 377 -0.99 -2.47 35.85
C PHE A 377 -1.44 -2.82 34.41
N PRO A 378 -2.73 -3.06 34.19
CA PRO A 378 -3.28 -3.10 32.83
C PRO A 378 -2.91 -1.82 32.07
N PRO A 379 -2.66 -1.88 30.74
CA PRO A 379 -2.36 -0.70 29.95
C PRO A 379 -3.65 0.12 29.81
N PHE A 380 -3.84 1.12 30.68
CA PHE A 380 -5.00 2.00 30.64
C PHE A 380 -4.71 3.16 29.67
N VAL A 381 -4.79 2.90 28.36
CA VAL A 381 -4.26 3.77 27.28
C VAL A 381 -5.11 5.04 27.02
N SER A 382 -6.24 5.26 27.70
CA SER A 382 -7.16 6.35 27.33
C SER A 382 -7.60 7.23 28.51
N TYR A 383 -6.71 8.06 29.07
CA TYR A 383 -7.11 9.13 30.02
C TYR A 383 -6.18 10.35 29.93
N THR A 384 -6.34 11.20 28.91
CA THR A 384 -5.55 12.42 28.74
C THR A 384 -6.13 13.66 29.43
N ASN A 385 -7.29 13.61 30.09
CA ASN A 385 -7.88 14.80 30.77
C ASN A 385 -8.60 14.43 32.06
N ILE A 386 -7.85 14.12 33.13
CA ILE A 386 -8.42 13.90 34.48
C ILE A 386 -8.15 15.06 35.44
N GLU A 387 -7.23 15.98 35.12
CA GLU A 387 -6.83 17.04 36.04
C GLU A 387 -7.85 18.18 36.21
N GLN A 388 -8.93 18.21 35.41
CA GLN A 388 -9.92 19.30 35.42
C GLN A 388 -11.33 18.90 35.90
N ILE A 389 -11.55 17.69 36.44
CA ILE A 389 -12.86 17.34 37.00
C ILE A 389 -12.85 17.59 38.52
N PRO A 390 -13.53 18.64 39.02
CA PRO A 390 -13.69 18.79 40.46
C PRO A 390 -14.49 17.60 40.99
N ILE A 391 -14.01 17.02 42.09
CA ILE A 391 -14.70 15.93 42.80
C ILE A 391 -15.98 16.49 43.39
N VAL A 392 -17.09 16.34 42.67
CA VAL A 392 -18.42 16.51 43.27
C VAL A 392 -18.71 15.24 44.06
N LYS A 393 -18.82 15.35 45.39
CA LYS A 393 -19.45 14.31 46.21
C LYS A 393 -20.90 14.18 45.76
N THR A 394 -21.16 13.31 44.79
CA THR A 394 -22.54 12.99 44.39
C THR A 394 -23.17 12.14 45.47
N PHE A 395 -23.97 12.77 46.34
CA PHE A 395 -25.11 12.09 46.95
C PHE A 395 -26.07 11.77 45.80
N ILE A 396 -26.30 10.48 45.53
CA ILE A 396 -27.14 10.04 44.41
C ILE A 396 -28.60 10.03 44.89
N PRO A 397 -29.50 10.85 44.33
CA PRO A 397 -30.94 10.69 44.53
C PRO A 397 -31.41 9.43 43.81
N ARG A 398 -32.32 8.67 44.45
CA ARG A 398 -32.93 7.46 43.88
C ARG A 398 -33.89 7.85 42.75
N GLY A 399 -33.55 7.47 41.51
CA GLY A 399 -34.46 7.59 40.37
C GLY A 399 -35.31 6.33 40.21
N GLU A 400 -36.60 6.52 39.91
CA GLU A 400 -37.61 5.48 39.67
C GLU A 400 -37.25 4.61 38.45
N CYS A 401 -37.42 3.30 38.58
CA CYS A 401 -37.16 2.32 37.52
C CYS A 401 -38.13 2.50 36.35
N CYS A 402 -37.62 2.62 35.12
CA CYS A 402 -38.41 2.45 33.90
C CYS A 402 -38.52 0.96 33.54
N ASP A 403 -39.75 0.54 33.26
CA ASP A 403 -40.14 -0.79 32.81
C ASP A 403 -39.67 -1.10 31.39
N LEU A 404 -39.07 -2.28 31.19
CA LEU A 404 -39.15 -3.06 29.93
C LEU A 404 -38.72 -4.52 30.14
N CYS A 405 -39.76 -5.35 30.23
CA CYS A 405 -39.97 -6.73 29.76
C CYS A 405 -39.04 -7.91 30.15
N GLN A 406 -39.70 -8.85 30.85
CA GLN A 406 -39.54 -10.31 30.79
C GLN A 406 -38.30 -10.94 31.45
N ASN A 407 -38.03 -10.57 32.70
CA ASN A 407 -37.44 -11.44 33.75
C ASN A 407 -37.64 -10.82 35.16
N THR A 408 -38.73 -10.08 35.34
CA THR A 408 -38.86 -9.08 36.40
C THR A 408 -39.29 -9.62 37.75
N LEU A 409 -39.97 -10.77 37.85
CA LEU A 409 -40.47 -11.25 39.15
C LEU A 409 -39.32 -11.66 40.10
N SER A 410 -38.35 -12.46 39.64
CA SER A 410 -37.21 -12.85 40.49
C SER A 410 -36.24 -11.70 40.78
N ILE A 411 -36.13 -10.73 39.88
CA ILE A 411 -35.18 -9.61 40.03
C ILE A 411 -35.77 -8.49 40.90
N ALA A 412 -37.08 -8.23 40.79
CA ALA A 412 -37.78 -7.32 41.69
C ALA A 412 -37.88 -7.91 43.11
N GLU A 413 -38.04 -9.23 43.26
CA GLU A 413 -37.96 -9.90 44.57
C GLU A 413 -36.54 -9.88 45.15
N LEU A 414 -35.50 -10.01 44.34
CA LEU A 414 -34.11 -9.85 44.78
C LEU A 414 -33.78 -8.42 45.22
N ASP A 415 -34.25 -7.42 44.47
CA ASP A 415 -34.11 -6.01 44.82
C ASP A 415 -34.92 -5.67 46.09
N ARG A 416 -36.12 -6.25 46.25
CA ARG A 416 -36.88 -6.17 47.51
C ARG A 416 -36.13 -6.82 48.68
N CYS A 417 -35.64 -8.06 48.54
CA CYS A 417 -34.89 -8.76 49.57
C CYS A 417 -33.58 -8.02 49.95
N TRP A 418 -32.92 -7.37 48.99
CA TRP A 418 -31.76 -6.52 49.24
C TRP A 418 -32.11 -5.22 49.98
N ARG A 419 -33.24 -4.59 49.63
CA ARG A 419 -33.73 -3.37 50.29
C ARG A 419 -34.26 -3.61 51.70
N GLU A 420 -34.99 -4.70 51.90
CA GLU A 420 -35.65 -5.05 53.17
C GLU A 420 -34.81 -5.98 54.06
N ASN A 421 -33.65 -6.43 53.57
CA ASN A 421 -32.66 -7.25 54.29
C ASN A 421 -33.22 -8.59 54.80
N CYS A 422 -33.98 -9.28 53.95
CA CYS A 422 -34.65 -10.54 54.26
C CYS A 422 -34.19 -11.67 53.31
N GLU A 423 -34.22 -12.92 53.80
CA GLU A 423 -33.84 -14.09 53.00
C GLU A 423 -34.87 -14.33 51.87
N HIS A 424 -34.38 -14.65 50.68
CA HIS A 424 -35.25 -14.99 49.57
C HIS A 424 -35.95 -16.32 49.88
N PRO A 425 -37.31 -16.39 49.84
CA PRO A 425 -38.02 -17.63 50.15
C PRO A 425 -37.62 -18.70 49.11
N ASN A 426 -37.10 -19.83 49.60
CA ASN A 426 -36.75 -20.97 48.76
C ASN A 426 -38.03 -21.55 48.15
N VAL A 427 -38.26 -21.30 46.86
CA VAL A 427 -39.18 -22.13 46.08
C VAL A 427 -38.37 -23.34 45.61
N ASP A 428 -38.19 -24.33 46.50
CA ASP A 428 -37.72 -25.66 46.13
C ASP A 428 -38.84 -26.35 45.33
N GLY A 429 -38.96 -26.00 44.04
CA GLY A 429 -40.00 -26.52 43.19
C GLY A 429 -39.99 -25.88 41.79
N MET A 430 -39.46 -26.62 40.82
CA MET A 430 -39.42 -26.33 39.38
C MET A 430 -38.43 -25.25 38.90
N ALA A 431 -37.23 -25.70 38.51
CA ALA A 431 -36.41 -25.03 37.51
C ALA A 431 -35.91 -26.05 36.48
N LYS A 432 -36.46 -26.00 35.26
CA LYS A 432 -36.03 -26.83 34.11
C LYS A 432 -34.90 -26.18 33.28
N SER A 433 -34.36 -25.03 33.69
CA SER A 433 -33.20 -24.39 33.04
C SER A 433 -32.00 -24.30 33.97
N THR A 434 -30.84 -24.63 33.43
CA THR A 434 -29.52 -24.59 34.08
C THR A 434 -29.17 -23.21 34.64
N GLU A 435 -29.66 -22.12 34.02
CA GLU A 435 -29.48 -20.75 34.50
C GLU A 435 -30.13 -20.48 35.87
N LYS A 436 -31.37 -20.96 36.11
CA LYS A 436 -32.06 -20.77 37.39
C LYS A 436 -31.39 -21.55 38.52
N TYR A 437 -30.84 -22.73 38.23
CA TYR A 437 -30.11 -23.53 39.21
C TYR A 437 -28.76 -22.90 39.59
N ALA A 438 -28.03 -22.34 38.63
CA ALA A 438 -26.77 -21.63 38.89
C ALA A 438 -27.01 -20.34 39.70
N ASN A 439 -28.03 -19.56 39.35
CA ASN A 439 -28.42 -18.37 40.10
C ASN A 439 -28.92 -18.71 41.51
N ASN A 440 -29.75 -19.75 41.68
CA ASN A 440 -30.18 -20.21 43.00
C ASN A 440 -29.04 -20.81 43.83
N LYS A 441 -27.97 -21.34 43.21
CA LYS A 441 -26.77 -21.83 43.91
C LYS A 441 -25.87 -20.67 44.34
N LEU A 442 -25.76 -19.61 43.52
CA LEU A 442 -25.14 -18.34 43.88
C LEU A 442 -25.90 -17.64 45.02
N LEU A 443 -27.24 -17.69 45.00
CA LEU A 443 -28.11 -17.14 46.03
C LEU A 443 -28.16 -18.01 47.32
N LYS A 444 -28.09 -19.35 47.20
CA LYS A 444 -27.87 -20.24 48.36
C LYS A 444 -26.49 -20.02 48.99
N SER A 445 -25.49 -19.59 48.21
CA SER A 445 -24.20 -19.12 48.75
C SER A 445 -24.24 -17.67 49.28
N SER A 446 -25.32 -16.92 49.01
CA SER A 446 -25.55 -15.55 49.47
C SER A 446 -26.39 -15.45 50.75
N GLY A 447 -26.41 -16.50 51.58
CA GLY A 447 -26.87 -16.46 52.99
C GLY A 447 -25.99 -15.57 53.90
N CYS A 448 -25.38 -14.53 53.33
CA CYS A 448 -24.48 -13.57 53.95
C CYS A 448 -24.75 -12.16 53.42
N ASN A 449 -26.01 -11.81 53.13
CA ASN A 449 -26.34 -10.52 52.50
C ASN A 449 -26.03 -9.30 53.37
N LEU A 450 -25.91 -9.43 54.69
CA LEU A 450 -25.32 -8.36 55.52
C LEU A 450 -23.79 -8.29 55.35
N LYS A 451 -23.10 -9.42 55.32
CA LYS A 451 -21.62 -9.48 55.28
C LYS A 451 -21.05 -9.13 53.90
N LEU A 452 -21.71 -9.54 52.82
CA LEU A 452 -21.33 -9.15 51.45
C LEU A 452 -21.56 -7.64 51.23
N ARG A 453 -22.69 -7.11 51.73
CA ARG A 453 -22.96 -5.67 51.67
C ARG A 453 -21.95 -4.87 52.48
N LEU A 454 -21.67 -5.25 53.73
CA LEU A 454 -20.63 -4.62 54.55
C LEU A 454 -19.24 -4.72 53.89
N PHE A 455 -18.92 -5.83 53.23
CA PHE A 455 -17.67 -5.99 52.48
C PHE A 455 -17.60 -5.06 51.27
N LEU A 456 -18.66 -4.94 50.48
CA LEU A 456 -18.71 -4.04 49.32
C LEU A 456 -18.72 -2.55 49.73
N GLU A 457 -19.41 -2.20 50.82
CA GLU A 457 -19.37 -0.86 51.42
C GLU A 457 -17.98 -0.53 51.99
N CYS A 458 -17.28 -1.52 52.57
CA CYS A 458 -15.90 -1.39 53.03
C CYS A 458 -14.92 -1.18 51.86
N VAL A 459 -15.07 -1.93 50.76
CA VAL A 459 -14.31 -1.72 49.52
C VAL A 459 -14.55 -0.32 48.96
N GLN A 460 -15.81 0.14 48.94
CA GLN A 460 -16.14 1.48 48.46
C GLN A 460 -15.52 2.59 49.33
N SER A 461 -15.57 2.42 50.65
CA SER A 461 -14.93 3.31 51.63
C SER A 461 -13.40 3.38 51.46
N LEU A 462 -12.75 2.23 51.24
CA LEU A 462 -11.31 2.18 50.96
C LEU A 462 -10.93 2.86 49.64
N ILE A 463 -11.70 2.63 48.57
CA ILE A 463 -11.45 3.29 47.28
C ILE A 463 -11.60 4.80 47.41
N CYS A 464 -12.62 5.27 48.14
CA CYS A 464 -12.87 6.69 48.37
C CYS A 464 -11.86 7.35 49.33
N SER A 465 -11.07 6.58 50.10
CA SER A 465 -10.12 7.11 51.09
C SER A 465 -8.66 7.15 50.62
N VAL A 466 -8.35 6.73 49.38
CA VAL A 466 -6.98 6.81 48.83
C VAL A 466 -6.68 8.25 48.38
N PRO A 467 -5.79 9.00 49.06
CA PRO A 467 -5.33 10.27 48.53
C PRO A 467 -4.34 9.97 47.40
N ILE A 468 -4.62 10.49 46.21
CA ILE A 468 -3.74 10.36 45.05
C ILE A 468 -2.48 11.20 45.33
N LYS A 469 -1.42 10.58 45.84
CA LYS A 469 -0.09 11.21 45.90
C LYS A 469 0.46 11.30 44.48
N GLN A 470 0.66 12.52 43.97
CA GLN A 470 1.49 12.75 42.79
C GLN A 470 2.90 12.22 43.10
N PHE A 471 3.41 11.36 42.21
CA PHE A 471 4.80 10.94 42.26
C PHE A 471 5.64 12.04 41.64
N ASP A 472 6.52 12.66 42.43
CA ASP A 472 7.57 13.52 41.89
C ASP A 472 8.53 12.67 41.04
N ILE A 473 8.55 12.97 39.74
CA ILE A 473 9.41 12.31 38.76
C ILE A 473 10.85 12.73 39.06
N LYS A 474 11.66 11.82 39.63
CA LYS A 474 13.12 11.97 39.75
C LYS A 474 13.83 11.73 38.42
N VAL A 475 13.46 12.52 37.41
CA VAL A 475 14.28 12.85 36.24
C VAL A 475 13.83 14.26 35.85
N SER A 476 14.63 15.27 36.18
CA SER A 476 14.50 16.61 35.61
C SER A 476 15.00 16.60 34.17
N CYS A 477 14.32 15.87 33.30
CA CYS A 477 14.28 16.26 31.91
C CYS A 477 13.09 17.20 31.82
N SER A 478 13.34 18.45 31.45
CA SER A 478 12.32 19.25 30.79
C SER A 478 12.02 18.58 29.45
N ALA A 479 11.34 17.43 29.49
CA ALA A 479 10.54 17.00 28.38
C ALA A 479 9.57 18.16 28.18
N GLN A 480 9.75 18.92 27.10
CA GLN A 480 8.68 19.77 26.61
C GLN A 480 7.54 18.81 26.27
N ASN A 481 6.71 18.53 27.27
CA ASN A 481 5.38 18.00 27.05
C ASN A 481 4.70 19.08 26.23
N PHE A 482 4.70 18.89 24.90
CA PHE A 482 3.89 19.64 23.95
C PHE A 482 2.43 19.28 24.20
N VAL A 483 1.92 19.73 25.35
CA VAL A 483 0.49 19.93 25.57
C VAL A 483 0.17 21.21 24.82
N THR A 484 -0.84 21.19 23.95
CA THR A 484 -1.32 22.38 23.22
C THR A 484 -1.63 23.59 24.12
N GLU A 485 -1.80 23.37 25.44
CA GLU A 485 -1.94 24.44 26.44
C GLU A 485 -0.61 25.15 26.76
N SER A 486 0.55 24.47 26.74
CA SER A 486 1.84 25.11 27.03
C SER A 486 2.33 26.04 25.91
N LEU A 487 1.89 25.83 24.66
CA LEU A 487 2.15 26.77 23.55
C LEU A 487 1.47 28.13 23.77
N LYS A 488 0.25 28.14 24.34
CA LYS A 488 -0.47 29.38 24.66
C LYS A 488 0.23 30.19 25.74
N ASP A 489 0.71 29.51 26.78
CA ASP A 489 1.34 30.16 27.93
C ASP A 489 2.81 30.52 27.68
N HIS A 490 3.56 29.68 26.96
CA HIS A 490 4.99 29.88 26.69
C HIS A 490 5.23 30.93 25.59
N TYR A 491 4.33 31.05 24.59
CA TYR A 491 4.46 32.02 23.48
C TYR A 491 3.40 33.13 23.51
N ARG A 492 2.50 33.18 24.51
CA ARG A 492 1.42 34.17 24.63
C ARG A 492 0.54 34.31 23.37
N ILE A 493 0.29 33.20 22.66
CA ILE A 493 -0.49 33.22 21.41
C ILE A 493 -1.99 33.18 21.75
N GLN A 494 -2.70 34.30 21.53
CA GLN A 494 -4.16 34.37 21.68
C GLN A 494 -4.86 33.56 20.57
N MET A 495 -5.53 32.46 20.92
CA MET A 495 -6.38 31.72 19.98
C MET A 495 -7.66 32.50 19.65
N LYS A 496 -7.69 33.18 18.50
CA LYS A 496 -8.93 33.68 17.92
C LYS A 496 -9.60 32.57 17.11
N ILE A 497 -10.59 31.89 17.69
CA ILE A 497 -11.46 30.98 16.94
C ILE A 497 -12.33 31.84 16.03
N ARG A 498 -11.88 32.06 14.78
CA ARG A 498 -12.71 32.68 13.75
C ARG A 498 -13.66 31.62 13.18
N ASN A 499 -14.95 31.94 13.09
CA ASN A 499 -15.94 31.07 12.45
C ASN A 499 -15.56 30.87 10.98
N LYS A 500 -15.34 29.61 10.58
CA LYS A 500 -14.82 29.23 9.27
C LYS A 500 -15.95 28.89 8.32
N THR A 501 -16.13 29.70 7.28
CA THR A 501 -17.01 29.37 6.16
C THR A 501 -16.20 29.45 4.88
N ILE A 502 -16.00 28.29 4.24
CA ILE A 502 -15.53 28.21 2.85
C ILE A 502 -16.56 28.90 1.98
N GLU A 503 -16.11 29.65 0.98
CA GLU A 503 -17.01 30.32 0.03
C GLU A 503 -17.98 29.30 -0.63
N PRO A 504 -19.31 29.48 -0.49
CA PRO A 504 -20.30 28.48 -0.87
C PRO A 504 -20.38 28.26 -2.39
N GLU A 505 -20.17 29.30 -3.18
CA GLU A 505 -20.19 29.25 -4.65
C GLU A 505 -19.04 28.39 -5.20
N LEU A 506 -17.82 28.61 -4.71
CA LEU A 506 -16.64 27.82 -5.07
C LEU A 506 -16.79 26.35 -4.65
N LEU A 507 -17.33 26.11 -3.45
CA LEU A 507 -17.62 24.76 -2.98
C LEU A 507 -18.67 24.05 -3.86
N GLN A 508 -19.68 24.78 -4.36
CA GLN A 508 -20.69 24.24 -5.26
C GLN A 508 -20.10 23.92 -6.65
N SER A 509 -19.24 24.79 -7.19
CA SER A 509 -18.52 24.52 -8.44
C SER A 509 -17.66 23.25 -8.31
N ALA A 510 -16.87 23.15 -7.25
CA ALA A 510 -16.04 21.98 -6.99
C ALA A 510 -16.88 20.69 -6.79
N LYS A 511 -18.03 20.79 -6.11
CA LYS A 511 -18.98 19.68 -5.95
C LYS A 511 -19.51 19.20 -7.29
N HIS A 512 -19.92 20.12 -8.17
CA HIS A 512 -20.43 19.78 -9.49
C HIS A 512 -19.37 19.02 -10.30
N LYS A 513 -18.13 19.48 -10.31
CA LYS A 513 -17.05 18.85 -11.08
C LYS A 513 -16.58 17.51 -10.52
N PHE A 514 -16.49 17.39 -9.19
CA PHE A 514 -15.94 16.19 -8.56
C PHE A 514 -16.96 15.06 -8.40
N HIS A 515 -18.22 15.39 -8.10
CA HIS A 515 -19.26 14.42 -7.76
C HIS A 515 -20.29 14.17 -8.86
N GLN A 516 -20.25 14.89 -9.98
CA GLN A 516 -21.15 14.68 -11.10
C GLN A 516 -20.36 14.26 -12.35
N PHE A 517 -21.05 13.66 -13.32
CA PHE A 517 -20.48 13.47 -14.64
C PHE A 517 -20.16 14.83 -15.23
N ASN A 518 -19.04 14.93 -15.94
CA ASN A 518 -18.69 16.20 -16.56
C ASN A 518 -19.67 16.47 -17.70
N THR A 519 -20.55 17.44 -17.48
CA THR A 519 -21.50 17.96 -18.45
C THR A 519 -20.92 19.12 -19.26
N TYR A 520 -19.71 19.60 -18.91
CA TYR A 520 -19.15 20.80 -19.52
C TYR A 520 -18.82 20.55 -20.99
N SER A 521 -19.60 21.22 -21.83
CA SER A 521 -19.82 20.89 -23.25
C SER A 521 -18.96 21.74 -24.19
N PHE A 522 -17.77 22.18 -23.77
CA PHE A 522 -16.89 22.99 -24.64
C PHE A 522 -16.52 22.25 -25.94
N ASN A 523 -16.49 20.92 -25.89
CA ASN A 523 -16.03 20.06 -26.99
C ASN A 523 -17.14 19.59 -27.95
N GLN A 524 -18.38 20.12 -27.87
CA GLN A 524 -19.39 19.76 -28.87
C GLN A 524 -19.20 20.58 -30.15
N PRO A 525 -19.16 19.94 -31.33
CA PRO A 525 -19.05 20.65 -32.60
C PRO A 525 -20.25 21.57 -32.79
N THR A 526 -19.98 22.85 -33.03
CA THR A 526 -21.00 23.91 -33.10
C THR A 526 -21.90 23.78 -34.32
N LYS A 527 -21.46 23.08 -35.38
CA LYS A 527 -22.26 22.72 -36.57
C LYS A 527 -21.84 21.38 -37.13
N SER A 528 -22.81 20.57 -37.54
CA SER A 528 -22.62 19.33 -38.28
C SER A 528 -23.02 19.56 -39.75
N ILE A 529 -22.03 19.77 -40.62
CA ILE A 529 -22.30 19.91 -42.06
C ILE A 529 -22.35 18.51 -42.65
N ARG A 530 -23.51 18.10 -43.17
CA ARG A 530 -23.68 16.82 -43.87
C ARG A 530 -22.86 16.87 -45.17
N LYS A 531 -21.76 16.13 -45.27
CA LYS A 531 -21.15 15.87 -46.57
C LYS A 531 -22.09 14.99 -47.36
N THR A 532 -22.59 15.49 -48.48
CA THR A 532 -23.21 14.64 -49.49
C THR A 532 -22.11 13.79 -50.12
N ASN A 533 -21.98 12.55 -49.66
CA ASN A 533 -21.13 11.56 -50.31
C ASN A 533 -21.59 11.43 -51.76
N ARG A 534 -20.75 11.85 -52.72
CA ARG A 534 -20.96 11.51 -54.14
C ARG A 534 -21.11 10.00 -54.21
N GLN A 535 -22.19 9.50 -54.80
CA GLN A 535 -22.43 8.06 -54.99
C GLN A 535 -21.19 7.43 -55.63
N LYS A 536 -20.40 6.70 -54.84
CA LYS A 536 -19.28 5.89 -55.33
C LYS A 536 -19.80 4.48 -55.49
N GLU A 537 -19.82 4.00 -56.74
CA GLU A 537 -20.17 2.62 -57.05
C GLU A 537 -19.20 1.65 -56.35
N PHE A 538 -19.72 0.50 -55.91
CA PHE A 538 -18.91 -0.54 -55.30
C PHE A 538 -17.82 -0.99 -56.29
N PRO A 539 -16.53 -0.95 -55.92
CA PRO A 539 -15.42 -1.25 -56.84
C PRO A 539 -15.37 -2.75 -57.16
N GLN A 540 -16.14 -3.17 -58.17
CA GLN A 540 -16.23 -4.56 -58.58
C GLN A 540 -14.89 -5.13 -59.09
N GLY A 541 -13.99 -4.27 -59.58
CA GLY A 541 -12.69 -4.64 -60.14
C GLY A 541 -11.67 -5.19 -59.15
N ILE A 542 -11.95 -5.18 -57.84
CA ILE A 542 -11.10 -5.83 -56.82
C ILE A 542 -11.21 -7.36 -56.90
N PHE A 543 -12.33 -7.89 -57.41
CA PHE A 543 -12.55 -9.32 -57.55
C PHE A 543 -12.25 -9.75 -58.99
N PRO A 544 -11.36 -10.74 -59.21
CA PRO A 544 -11.10 -11.25 -60.56
C PRO A 544 -12.38 -11.83 -61.16
N SER A 545 -12.60 -11.61 -62.46
CA SER A 545 -13.73 -12.20 -63.19
C SER A 545 -13.56 -13.73 -63.27
N ILE A 546 -14.24 -14.46 -62.39
CA ILE A 546 -14.13 -15.92 -62.32
C ILE A 546 -15.00 -16.53 -63.43
N ASN A 547 -14.36 -17.19 -64.41
CA ASN A 547 -15.04 -18.02 -65.40
C ASN A 547 -15.68 -19.23 -64.71
N ASN A 548 -16.98 -19.38 -64.93
CA ASN A 548 -17.91 -20.17 -64.13
C ASN A 548 -17.82 -21.71 -64.27
N LYS A 549 -16.66 -22.28 -64.61
CA LYS A 549 -16.62 -23.69 -65.02
C LYS A 549 -15.78 -24.69 -64.24
N ASN A 550 -14.96 -24.36 -63.23
CA ASN A 550 -14.36 -25.42 -62.37
C ASN A 550 -13.55 -24.89 -61.17
N ASN A 551 -14.13 -24.11 -60.26
CA ASN A 551 -13.34 -23.63 -59.11
C ASN A 551 -14.17 -23.43 -57.83
N ARG A 552 -13.87 -24.25 -56.80
CA ARG A 552 -14.37 -24.15 -55.41
C ARG A 552 -14.16 -22.79 -54.67
N PRO A 553 -13.35 -21.80 -55.11
CA PRO A 553 -13.28 -20.49 -54.45
C PRO A 553 -14.45 -19.54 -54.80
N SER A 554 -15.36 -19.90 -55.70
CA SER A 554 -16.45 -19.00 -56.12
C SER A 554 -17.41 -18.65 -54.97
N GLU A 555 -17.72 -19.61 -54.10
CA GLU A 555 -18.56 -19.40 -52.91
C GLU A 555 -17.89 -18.49 -51.88
N ILE A 556 -16.60 -18.69 -51.62
CA ILE A 556 -15.80 -17.87 -50.70
C ILE A 556 -15.67 -16.44 -51.24
N THR A 557 -15.41 -16.30 -52.55
CA THR A 557 -15.30 -15.00 -53.21
C THR A 557 -16.64 -14.26 -53.16
N ASN A 558 -17.75 -14.97 -53.41
CA ASN A 558 -19.10 -14.40 -53.32
C ASN A 558 -19.48 -14.05 -51.87
N TYR A 559 -19.06 -14.84 -50.88
CA TYR A 559 -19.26 -14.55 -49.47
C TYR A 559 -18.52 -13.26 -49.06
N PHE A 560 -17.24 -13.11 -49.41
CA PHE A 560 -16.49 -11.90 -49.15
C PHE A 560 -17.01 -10.70 -49.93
N LYS A 561 -17.42 -10.88 -51.20
CA LYS A 561 -18.06 -9.83 -52.00
C LYS A 561 -19.35 -9.36 -51.35
N LYS A 562 -20.17 -10.28 -50.82
CA LYS A 562 -21.39 -9.95 -50.09
C LYS A 562 -21.09 -9.18 -48.80
N GLN A 563 -20.18 -9.67 -47.96
CA GLN A 563 -19.80 -8.97 -46.72
C GLN A 563 -19.19 -7.58 -46.97
N LEU A 564 -18.30 -7.46 -47.96
CA LEU A 564 -17.73 -6.17 -48.34
C LEU A 564 -18.78 -5.23 -48.91
N SER A 565 -19.75 -5.73 -49.69
CA SER A 565 -20.86 -4.91 -50.17
C SER A 565 -21.78 -4.44 -49.04
N GLU A 566 -22.04 -5.29 -48.04
CA GLU A 566 -22.80 -4.92 -46.84
C GLU A 566 -22.06 -3.86 -46.01
N SER A 567 -20.74 -4.03 -45.81
CA SER A 567 -19.91 -3.02 -45.13
C SER A 567 -19.78 -1.73 -45.93
N TRP A 568 -19.68 -1.79 -47.27
CA TRP A 568 -19.62 -0.62 -48.14
C TRP A 568 -20.95 0.15 -48.14
N ASN A 569 -22.08 -0.56 -48.15
CA ASN A 569 -23.40 0.05 -48.03
C ASN A 569 -23.58 0.70 -46.64
N LYS A 570 -23.08 0.07 -45.57
CA LYS A 570 -23.05 0.69 -44.23
C LYS A 570 -22.17 1.94 -44.19
N LEU A 571 -20.99 1.92 -44.83
CA LEU A 571 -20.11 3.08 -44.96
C LEU A 571 -20.77 4.24 -45.72
N LEU A 572 -21.55 3.93 -46.76
CA LEU A 572 -22.31 4.93 -47.52
C LEU A 572 -23.53 5.48 -46.76
N LEU A 573 -24.07 4.69 -45.82
CA LEU A 573 -25.16 5.09 -44.92
C LEU A 573 -24.67 5.91 -43.72
N ASP A 574 -23.39 5.83 -43.37
CA ASP A 574 -22.77 6.73 -42.39
C ASP A 574 -22.70 8.13 -43.00
N ASP A 575 -23.60 9.02 -42.54
CA ASP A 575 -23.52 10.44 -42.83
C ASP A 575 -22.18 10.98 -42.30
N GLU A 576 -21.23 11.28 -43.19
CA GLU A 576 -20.02 12.02 -42.81
C GLU A 576 -20.43 13.45 -42.40
N TYR A 577 -20.57 13.69 -41.11
CA TYR A 577 -20.70 15.03 -40.57
C TYR A 577 -19.32 15.65 -40.43
N GLU A 578 -19.03 16.71 -41.20
CA GLU A 578 -17.91 17.59 -40.88
C GLU A 578 -18.29 18.40 -39.63
N LYS A 579 -17.61 18.06 -38.54
CA LYS A 579 -17.67 18.76 -37.25
C LYS A 579 -16.78 19.99 -37.34
N GLU A 580 -17.34 21.20 -37.20
CA GLU A 580 -16.53 22.39 -36.95
C GLU A 580 -15.91 22.25 -35.55
N ASN A 581 -14.58 22.18 -35.49
CA ASN A 581 -13.83 22.15 -34.24
C ASN A 581 -13.68 23.58 -33.69
N PRO A 582 -13.59 23.76 -32.36
CA PRO A 582 -13.31 25.06 -31.76
C PRO A 582 -11.99 25.65 -32.29
N SER A 583 -11.98 26.97 -32.46
CA SER A 583 -10.80 27.72 -32.87
C SER A 583 -9.74 27.73 -31.76
N THR A 584 -8.48 27.97 -32.13
CA THR A 584 -7.38 28.09 -31.15
C THR A 584 -7.63 29.22 -30.15
N GLU A 585 -8.26 30.31 -30.59
CA GLU A 585 -8.59 31.46 -29.73
C GLU A 585 -9.64 31.10 -28.67
N GLU A 586 -10.70 30.39 -29.05
CA GLU A 586 -11.71 29.91 -28.10
C GLU A 586 -11.08 28.97 -27.05
N ILE A 587 -10.24 28.03 -27.49
CA ILE A 587 -9.55 27.11 -26.56
C ILE A 587 -8.66 27.88 -25.58
N THR A 588 -7.93 28.91 -26.04
CA THR A 588 -7.10 29.74 -25.15
C THR A 588 -7.93 30.53 -24.13
N GLN A 589 -9.06 31.12 -24.53
CA GLN A 589 -9.94 31.85 -23.61
C GLN A 589 -10.49 30.94 -22.50
N HIS A 590 -10.91 29.72 -22.86
CA HIS A 590 -11.39 28.75 -21.88
C HIS A 590 -10.28 28.26 -20.96
N LEU A 591 -9.09 28.00 -21.49
CA LEU A 591 -7.93 27.61 -20.68
C LEU A 591 -7.61 28.67 -19.61
N ASP A 592 -7.65 29.96 -19.97
CA ASP A 592 -7.41 31.05 -19.02
C ASP A 592 -8.49 31.15 -17.94
N LEU A 593 -9.76 30.91 -18.29
CA LEU A 593 -10.86 30.82 -17.32
C LEU A 593 -10.64 29.68 -16.31
N PHE A 594 -10.29 28.47 -16.77
CA PHE A 594 -10.03 27.32 -15.91
C PHE A 594 -8.81 27.57 -14.99
N ARG A 595 -7.72 28.15 -15.52
CA ARG A 595 -6.55 28.53 -14.72
C ARG A 595 -6.90 29.51 -13.61
N HIS A 596 -7.73 30.51 -13.90
CA HIS A 596 -8.19 31.47 -12.91
C HIS A 596 -9.04 30.80 -11.81
N GLU A 597 -9.94 29.90 -12.20
CA GLU A 597 -10.77 29.15 -11.26
C GLU A 597 -9.94 28.21 -10.38
N SER A 598 -9.00 27.46 -10.97
CA SER A 598 -8.06 26.58 -10.25
C SER A 598 -7.24 27.36 -9.23
N THR A 599 -6.76 28.56 -9.58
CA THR A 599 -6.01 29.43 -8.68
C THR A 599 -6.89 29.90 -7.51
N LYS A 600 -8.14 30.30 -7.78
CA LYS A 600 -9.12 30.68 -6.74
C LYS A 600 -9.40 29.52 -5.79
N LEU A 601 -9.69 28.33 -6.32
CA LEU A 601 -9.94 27.13 -5.53
C LEU A 601 -8.73 26.74 -4.67
N TYR A 602 -7.52 26.78 -5.24
CA TYR A 602 -6.29 26.46 -4.50
C TYR A 602 -6.04 27.45 -3.35
N ASN A 603 -6.23 28.75 -3.61
CA ASN A 603 -6.07 29.79 -2.58
C ASN A 603 -7.08 29.62 -1.44
N GLU A 604 -8.35 29.34 -1.77
CA GLU A 604 -9.40 29.12 -0.77
C GLU A 604 -9.16 27.83 0.03
N PHE A 605 -8.72 26.77 -0.65
CA PHE A 605 -8.32 25.51 -0.02
C PHE A 605 -7.14 25.69 0.94
N SER A 606 -6.07 26.36 0.48
CA SER A 606 -4.89 26.65 1.30
C SER A 606 -5.27 27.50 2.51
N LYS A 607 -6.07 28.55 2.33
CA LYS A 607 -6.59 29.37 3.44
C LYS A 607 -7.39 28.53 4.43
N SER A 608 -8.27 27.65 3.94
CA SER A 608 -9.07 26.76 4.79
C SER A 608 -8.21 25.85 5.67
N ILE A 609 -7.13 25.28 5.11
CA ILE A 609 -6.18 24.44 5.86
C ILE A 609 -5.38 25.27 6.86
N THR A 610 -4.79 26.39 6.42
CA THR A 610 -3.95 27.25 7.25
C THR A 610 -4.75 27.85 8.41
N LEU A 611 -5.93 28.41 8.16
CA LEU A 611 -6.83 28.90 9.22
C LEU A 611 -7.29 27.78 10.15
N SER A 612 -7.34 26.54 9.66
CA SER A 612 -7.71 25.40 10.50
C SER A 612 -6.62 24.95 11.46
N ASN A 613 -5.37 25.22 11.13
CA ASN A 613 -4.21 24.66 11.80
C ASN A 613 -3.11 25.72 11.98
N GLU A 614 -3.50 26.99 12.17
CA GLU A 614 -2.62 28.17 12.13
C GLU A 614 -1.37 27.97 12.99
N GLN A 615 -1.55 27.43 14.20
CA GLN A 615 -0.47 27.15 15.15
C GLN A 615 0.50 26.05 14.69
N LEU A 616 0.00 24.98 14.04
CA LEU A 616 0.86 23.92 13.51
C LEU A 616 1.63 24.39 12.28
N PHE A 617 1.04 25.33 11.52
CA PHE A 617 1.68 25.96 10.38
C PHE A 617 2.79 26.92 10.82
N GLU A 618 2.53 27.78 11.80
CA GLU A 618 3.54 28.67 12.41
C GLU A 618 4.69 27.87 13.06
N ALA A 619 4.39 26.75 13.70
CA ALA A 619 5.41 25.87 14.28
C ALA A 619 6.16 25.00 13.25
N GLY A 620 5.73 24.99 11.98
CA GLY A 620 6.33 24.15 10.93
C GLY A 620 6.10 22.64 11.08
N LEU A 621 5.19 22.23 11.97
CA LEU A 621 4.88 20.84 12.31
C LEU A 621 3.75 20.23 11.45
N LEU A 622 3.02 21.06 10.70
CA LEU A 622 2.01 20.61 9.75
C LEU A 622 2.66 20.06 8.46
N PHE A 623 1.96 19.14 7.78
CA PHE A 623 2.23 18.80 6.40
C PHE A 623 2.35 20.05 5.52
N ARG A 624 3.30 20.03 4.58
CA ARG A 624 3.40 21.08 3.55
C ARG A 624 2.17 21.03 2.66
N ILE A 625 1.62 22.20 2.33
CA ILE A 625 0.49 22.33 1.40
C ILE A 625 1.06 22.28 -0.02
N THR A 626 1.41 21.08 -0.46
CA THR A 626 1.96 20.82 -1.80
C THR A 626 1.08 19.80 -2.52
N PRO A 627 0.92 19.88 -3.85
CA PRO A 627 0.01 18.99 -4.59
C PRO A 627 0.25 17.51 -4.30
N THR A 628 1.52 17.09 -4.17
CA THR A 628 1.88 15.70 -3.87
C THR A 628 1.34 15.20 -2.54
N VAL A 629 1.53 15.97 -1.47
CA VAL A 629 1.10 15.59 -0.12
C VAL A 629 -0.42 15.58 -0.04
N LEU A 630 -1.07 16.56 -0.67
CA LEU A 630 -2.52 16.66 -0.73
C LEU A 630 -3.15 15.49 -1.49
N ILE A 631 -2.57 15.07 -2.62
CA ILE A 631 -3.02 13.91 -3.38
C ILE A 631 -2.83 12.61 -2.57
N SER A 632 -1.71 12.47 -1.84
CA SER A 632 -1.52 11.32 -0.94
C SER A 632 -2.61 11.27 0.14
N LEU A 633 -2.97 12.40 0.75
CA LEU A 633 -4.08 12.48 1.72
C LEU A 633 -5.44 12.14 1.08
N LEU A 634 -5.66 12.51 -0.18
CA LEU A 634 -6.86 12.16 -0.93
C LEU A 634 -6.97 10.64 -1.17
N LEU A 635 -5.85 9.98 -1.48
CA LEU A 635 -5.79 8.53 -1.66
C LEU A 635 -5.96 7.76 -0.34
N GLU A 636 -5.60 8.36 0.80
CA GLU A 636 -5.73 7.77 2.14
C GLU A 636 -7.13 7.90 2.76
N LYS A 637 -8.06 8.62 2.11
CA LYS A 637 -9.40 8.93 2.64
C LYS A 637 -10.17 7.69 3.14
N ASP A 638 -10.06 6.57 2.43
CA ASP A 638 -10.83 5.35 2.66
C ASP A 638 -10.02 4.24 3.38
N LEU A 639 -8.77 4.51 3.81
CA LEU A 639 -7.91 3.53 4.49
C LEU A 639 -8.16 3.50 6.02
N ASP A 640 -7.99 2.31 6.61
CA ASP A 640 -8.34 1.98 8.01
C ASP A 640 -7.88 3.03 9.04
N PRO A 641 -8.75 3.48 9.97
CA PRO A 641 -8.47 4.55 10.92
C PRO A 641 -7.33 4.27 11.92
N GLU A 642 -6.90 3.02 12.07
CA GLU A 642 -5.77 2.65 12.94
C GLU A 642 -4.39 2.97 12.34
N ASN A 643 -4.30 3.25 11.04
CA ASN A 643 -3.04 3.43 10.31
C ASN A 643 -2.78 4.87 9.83
N VAL A 644 -3.74 5.77 9.97
CA VAL A 644 -3.68 7.08 9.32
C VAL A 644 -2.93 8.10 10.18
N SER A 645 -2.15 8.93 9.50
CA SER A 645 -1.56 10.15 10.03
C SER A 645 -2.59 10.96 10.83
N SER A 646 -2.13 11.70 11.86
CA SER A 646 -2.99 12.46 12.77
C SER A 646 -3.76 13.61 12.10
N PHE A 647 -3.56 13.86 10.80
CA PHE A 647 -4.16 14.94 10.04
C PHE A 647 -5.11 14.41 8.96
N LYS A 648 -6.43 14.68 9.10
CA LYS A 648 -7.44 14.35 8.09
C LYS A 648 -8.08 15.63 7.54
N LEU A 649 -8.25 15.70 6.23
CA LEU A 649 -9.01 16.78 5.61
C LEU A 649 -10.51 16.61 5.91
N THR A 650 -11.23 17.74 5.96
CA THR A 650 -12.69 17.71 6.05
C THR A 650 -13.32 17.31 4.71
N ASN A 651 -14.56 16.81 4.72
CA ASN A 651 -15.26 16.43 3.48
C ASN A 651 -15.32 17.58 2.45
N ASN A 652 -15.55 18.82 2.90
CA ASN A 652 -15.55 19.99 2.02
C ASN A 652 -14.17 20.25 1.41
N GLN A 653 -13.09 20.10 2.20
CA GLN A 653 -11.72 20.22 1.69
C GLN A 653 -11.40 19.12 0.66
N TYR A 654 -11.82 17.87 0.90
CA TYR A 654 -11.67 16.79 -0.08
C TYR A 654 -12.38 17.11 -1.40
N THR A 655 -13.60 17.66 -1.34
CA THR A 655 -14.34 18.04 -2.55
C THR A 655 -13.66 19.17 -3.32
N ILE A 656 -13.12 20.18 -2.65
CA ILE A 656 -12.38 21.26 -3.30
C ILE A 656 -11.11 20.71 -3.97
N LEU A 657 -10.34 19.89 -3.27
CA LEU A 657 -9.15 19.25 -3.82
C LEU A 657 -9.48 18.40 -5.06
N GLY A 658 -10.55 17.61 -4.99
CA GLY A 658 -11.06 16.85 -6.13
C GLY A 658 -11.44 17.74 -7.31
N GLY A 659 -12.13 18.86 -7.05
CA GLY A 659 -12.47 19.85 -8.08
C GLY A 659 -11.26 20.52 -8.73
N ILE A 660 -10.21 20.83 -7.94
CA ILE A 660 -8.93 21.36 -8.46
C ILE A 660 -8.28 20.34 -9.41
N ILE A 661 -8.22 19.07 -9.00
CA ILE A 661 -7.61 18.02 -9.82
C ILE A 661 -8.37 17.83 -11.14
N VAL A 662 -9.71 17.86 -11.10
CA VAL A 662 -10.53 17.79 -12.31
C VAL A 662 -10.23 18.98 -13.24
N ASN A 663 -10.20 20.21 -12.73
CA ASN A 663 -9.83 21.38 -13.55
C ASN A 663 -8.46 21.20 -14.18
N TRP A 664 -7.48 20.73 -13.42
CA TRP A 664 -6.16 20.45 -13.95
C TRP A 664 -6.22 19.44 -15.10
N THR A 665 -6.90 18.30 -14.97
CA THR A 665 -6.99 17.35 -16.10
C THR A 665 -7.62 17.97 -17.36
N LEU A 666 -8.61 18.88 -17.20
CA LEU A 666 -9.20 19.64 -18.31
C LEU A 666 -8.21 20.65 -18.92
N GLU A 667 -7.49 21.40 -18.09
CA GLU A 667 -6.44 22.32 -18.53
C GLU A 667 -5.38 21.57 -19.37
N GLN A 668 -4.96 20.39 -18.92
CA GLN A 668 -4.00 19.52 -19.62
C GLN A 668 -4.51 19.06 -20.98
N GLN A 669 -5.80 18.76 -21.12
CA GLN A 669 -6.40 18.39 -22.40
C GLN A 669 -6.43 19.57 -23.37
N MET A 670 -6.87 20.75 -22.91
CA MET A 670 -6.92 21.97 -23.73
C MET A 670 -5.55 22.40 -24.19
N GLU A 671 -4.58 22.34 -23.27
CA GLU A 671 -3.18 22.45 -23.56
C GLU A 671 -2.83 21.49 -24.74
N ARG A 672 -3.18 20.19 -24.69
CA ARG A 672 -2.68 19.20 -25.67
C ARG A 672 -3.26 19.50 -27.04
N ALA A 673 -4.53 19.88 -27.07
CA ALA A 673 -5.21 20.35 -28.26
C ALA A 673 -4.49 21.56 -28.88
N LEU A 674 -4.16 22.60 -28.10
CA LEU A 674 -3.44 23.78 -28.61
C LEU A 674 -2.08 23.40 -29.22
N HIS A 675 -1.33 22.53 -28.56
CA HIS A 675 -0.04 22.06 -29.08
C HIS A 675 -0.17 21.35 -30.43
N PHE A 676 -1.17 20.49 -30.60
CA PHE A 676 -1.41 19.82 -31.88
C PHE A 676 -1.85 20.80 -32.97
N ALA A 677 -2.65 21.82 -32.61
CA ALA A 677 -3.07 22.87 -33.52
C ALA A 677 -1.88 23.71 -34.02
N THR A 678 -0.99 24.14 -33.11
CA THR A 678 0.19 24.97 -33.46
C THR A 678 1.21 24.22 -34.31
N HIS A 679 1.35 22.90 -34.12
CA HIS A 679 2.27 22.04 -34.89
C HIS A 679 1.66 21.43 -36.16
N ASN A 680 0.50 21.93 -36.62
CA ASN A 680 -0.21 21.45 -37.81
C ASN A 680 -0.58 19.95 -37.79
N LYS A 681 -0.72 19.33 -36.61
CA LYS A 681 -1.15 17.93 -36.44
C LYS A 681 -2.67 17.82 -36.36
N ARG A 682 -3.33 17.98 -37.52
CA ARG A 682 -4.80 18.08 -37.61
C ARG A 682 -5.56 16.86 -37.10
N GLU A 683 -5.04 15.65 -37.32
CA GLU A 683 -5.70 14.40 -36.89
C GLU A 683 -5.63 14.23 -35.37
N ASP A 684 -4.45 14.44 -34.77
CA ASP A 684 -4.25 14.39 -33.33
C ASP A 684 -5.10 15.45 -32.60
N PHE A 685 -5.18 16.66 -33.16
CA PHE A 685 -6.05 17.72 -32.65
C PHE A 685 -7.53 17.30 -32.63
N ARG A 686 -8.05 16.78 -33.75
CA ARG A 686 -9.43 16.30 -33.85
C ARG A 686 -9.70 15.19 -32.83
N ASN A 687 -8.77 14.25 -32.71
CA ASN A 687 -8.86 13.16 -31.76
C ASN A 687 -8.90 13.69 -30.33
N GLU A 688 -8.01 14.61 -29.95
CA GLU A 688 -7.94 15.16 -28.59
C GLU A 688 -9.23 15.90 -28.19
N VAL A 689 -9.76 16.76 -29.08
CA VAL A 689 -10.97 17.56 -28.83
C VAL A 689 -12.23 16.69 -28.84
N SER A 690 -12.27 15.63 -29.65
CA SER A 690 -13.46 14.78 -29.76
C SER A 690 -13.81 14.00 -28.49
N HIS A 691 -12.82 13.75 -27.62
CA HIS A 691 -13.04 13.01 -26.38
C HIS A 691 -13.45 13.97 -25.26
N ILE A 692 -14.60 13.74 -24.65
CA ILE A 692 -15.07 14.52 -23.50
C ILE A 692 -14.59 13.81 -22.21
N PRO A 693 -13.72 14.44 -21.40
CA PRO A 693 -13.25 13.85 -20.14
C PRO A 693 -14.40 13.66 -19.16
N HIS A 694 -14.35 12.59 -18.36
CA HIS A 694 -15.29 12.29 -17.26
C HIS A 694 -16.76 12.25 -17.67
N SER A 695 -17.06 11.91 -18.93
CA SER A 695 -18.43 11.85 -19.46
C SER A 695 -19.23 10.65 -18.93
N ASN A 696 -18.58 9.51 -18.74
CA ASN A 696 -19.20 8.23 -18.38
C ASN A 696 -18.68 7.61 -17.07
N TRP A 697 -17.93 8.37 -16.27
CA TRP A 697 -17.54 8.00 -14.90
C TRP A 697 -17.41 9.25 -14.04
N LYS A 698 -17.53 9.08 -12.72
CA LYS A 698 -17.40 10.19 -11.77
C LYS A 698 -16.02 10.20 -11.12
N PRO A 699 -15.31 11.33 -11.12
CA PRO A 699 -14.01 11.46 -10.46
C PRO A 699 -14.01 11.05 -8.98
N SER A 700 -15.10 11.32 -8.24
CA SER A 700 -15.21 10.96 -6.82
C SER A 700 -15.36 9.46 -6.54
N GLU A 701 -15.80 8.67 -7.52
CA GLU A 701 -15.99 7.21 -7.36
C GLU A 701 -14.68 6.45 -7.64
N HIS A 702 -13.79 7.01 -8.47
CA HIS A 702 -12.51 6.41 -8.85
C HIS A 702 -11.35 7.41 -8.77
N ILE A 703 -11.03 7.88 -7.56
CA ILE A 703 -9.90 8.80 -7.29
C ILE A 703 -8.58 8.31 -7.92
N PRO A 704 -8.20 7.02 -7.84
CA PRO A 704 -6.93 6.60 -8.42
C PRO A 704 -6.85 6.72 -9.95
N TRP A 705 -7.98 6.65 -10.66
CA TRP A 705 -8.02 6.90 -12.11
C TRP A 705 -7.80 8.37 -12.43
N LEU A 706 -8.37 9.26 -11.62
CA LEU A 706 -8.17 10.69 -11.74
C LEU A 706 -6.70 11.08 -11.51
N VAL A 707 -6.04 10.47 -10.51
CA VAL A 707 -4.61 10.68 -10.25
C VAL A 707 -3.77 10.14 -11.41
N LEU A 708 -4.11 8.96 -11.95
CA LEU A 708 -3.43 8.40 -13.12
C LEU A 708 -3.53 9.33 -14.34
N GLU A 709 -4.71 9.90 -14.59
CA GLU A 709 -4.97 10.84 -15.68
C GLU A 709 -4.11 12.10 -15.55
N LEU A 710 -4.08 12.69 -14.35
CA LEU A 710 -3.31 13.89 -14.03
C LEU A 710 -1.79 13.66 -14.13
N GLU A 711 -1.29 12.60 -13.51
CA GLU A 711 0.15 12.32 -13.44
C GLU A 711 0.73 11.97 -14.81
N MET A 712 0.00 11.17 -15.59
CA MET A 712 0.44 10.73 -16.92
C MET A 712 0.16 11.75 -18.02
N ASN A 713 -0.54 12.85 -17.73
CA ASN A 713 -0.95 13.86 -18.70
C ASN A 713 -1.67 13.22 -19.91
N ILE A 714 -2.70 12.42 -19.63
CA ILE A 714 -3.54 11.76 -20.64
C ILE A 714 -5.01 12.17 -20.45
N THR A 715 -5.88 11.86 -21.41
CA THR A 715 -7.33 11.85 -21.20
C THR A 715 -7.84 10.42 -21.34
N ILE A 716 -8.55 9.94 -20.32
CA ILE A 716 -9.14 8.60 -20.36
C ILE A 716 -10.38 8.62 -21.25
N ARG A 717 -10.36 7.83 -22.33
CA ARG A 717 -11.41 7.84 -23.36
C ARG A 717 -12.64 7.05 -22.92
N GLU A 718 -13.81 7.47 -23.39
CA GLU A 718 -15.10 6.85 -23.06
C GLU A 718 -15.09 5.32 -23.27
N ILE A 719 -14.53 4.85 -24.40
CA ILE A 719 -14.43 3.41 -24.71
C ILE A 719 -13.56 2.65 -23.70
N GLN A 720 -12.48 3.25 -23.21
CA GLN A 720 -11.58 2.65 -22.22
C GLN A 720 -12.32 2.48 -20.89
N ILE A 721 -13.12 3.47 -20.50
CA ILE A 721 -13.97 3.40 -19.30
C ILE A 721 -15.08 2.38 -19.46
N LYS A 722 -15.75 2.30 -20.62
CA LYS A 722 -16.77 1.26 -20.90
C LYS A 722 -16.19 -0.14 -20.74
N VAL A 723 -15.02 -0.38 -21.33
CA VAL A 723 -14.30 -1.67 -21.23
C VAL A 723 -13.87 -1.94 -19.79
N ALA A 724 -13.25 -0.96 -19.12
CA ALA A 724 -12.84 -1.11 -17.73
C ALA A 724 -14.04 -1.41 -16.82
N ASN A 725 -15.12 -0.63 -16.89
CA ASN A 725 -16.36 -0.87 -16.15
C ASN A 725 -16.92 -2.26 -16.41
N HIS A 726 -16.99 -2.70 -17.67
CA HIS A 726 -17.43 -4.05 -18.03
C HIS A 726 -16.54 -5.13 -17.39
N MET A 727 -15.22 -4.95 -17.40
CA MET A 727 -14.28 -5.88 -16.76
C MET A 727 -14.27 -5.79 -15.22
N MET A 728 -14.72 -4.67 -14.65
CA MET A 728 -14.84 -4.44 -13.21
C MET A 728 -16.21 -4.82 -12.64
N GLN A 729 -17.22 -5.07 -13.49
CA GLN A 729 -18.59 -5.27 -13.07
C GLN A 729 -18.64 -6.23 -11.87
N PRO A 730 -19.34 -5.84 -10.79
CA PRO A 730 -19.44 -6.69 -9.62
C PRO A 730 -20.07 -8.01 -10.06
N ASN A 731 -19.48 -9.12 -9.59
CA ASN A 731 -20.17 -10.40 -9.53
C ASN A 731 -21.38 -10.23 -8.57
N MET A 732 -22.43 -9.49 -8.96
CA MET A 732 -23.69 -9.47 -8.21
C MET A 732 -24.27 -10.87 -8.32
N ARG A 733 -23.99 -11.67 -7.29
CA ARG A 733 -24.65 -12.93 -7.05
C ARG A 733 -26.09 -12.62 -6.66
N VAL A 734 -27.02 -12.98 -7.53
CA VAL A 734 -28.35 -13.42 -7.09
C VAL A 734 -28.27 -14.89 -6.65
N ASP A 735 -27.35 -15.68 -7.22
CA ASP A 735 -27.19 -17.10 -6.86
C ASP A 735 -25.72 -17.51 -6.64
N ASN A 736 -25.47 -18.20 -5.53
CA ASN A 736 -24.17 -18.78 -5.19
C ASN A 736 -23.83 -19.93 -6.15
N SER A 737 -23.05 -19.72 -7.22
CA SER A 737 -22.16 -20.78 -7.71
C SER A 737 -21.11 -20.46 -8.77
N THR A 738 -21.09 -19.33 -9.50
CA THR A 738 -19.95 -19.08 -10.42
C THR A 738 -19.60 -17.60 -10.59
N VAL A 739 -18.33 -17.26 -10.32
CA VAL A 739 -17.69 -16.02 -10.81
C VAL A 739 -17.50 -16.20 -12.31
N GLN A 740 -18.05 -15.31 -13.13
CA GLN A 740 -17.89 -15.41 -14.58
C GLN A 740 -16.56 -14.76 -15.02
N ASN A 741 -15.85 -15.44 -15.93
CA ASN A 741 -14.67 -14.87 -16.57
C ASN A 741 -15.13 -13.94 -17.69
N ILE A 742 -14.50 -12.76 -17.80
CA ILE A 742 -14.88 -11.73 -18.78
C ILE A 742 -13.74 -11.58 -19.79
N VAL A 743 -14.08 -11.61 -21.07
CA VAL A 743 -13.15 -11.34 -22.19
C VAL A 743 -13.69 -10.16 -22.98
N THR A 744 -12.81 -9.23 -23.34
CA THR A 744 -13.16 -8.06 -24.17
C THR A 744 -12.17 -7.94 -25.32
N GLN A 745 -12.65 -7.49 -26.48
CA GLN A 745 -11.83 -7.24 -27.66
C GLN A 745 -11.82 -5.74 -27.98
N MET A 746 -10.64 -5.24 -28.32
CA MET A 746 -10.44 -3.85 -28.74
C MET A 746 -9.52 -3.79 -29.96
N ASN A 747 -9.62 -2.72 -30.74
CA ASN A 747 -8.69 -2.44 -31.83
C ASN A 747 -7.26 -2.23 -31.30
N MET A 748 -6.27 -2.55 -32.14
CA MET A 748 -4.87 -2.29 -31.81
C MET A 748 -4.64 -0.78 -31.70
N GLY A 749 -3.87 -0.35 -30.70
CA GLY A 749 -3.58 1.08 -30.48
C GLY A 749 -4.58 1.85 -29.60
N GLU A 750 -5.67 1.23 -29.14
CA GLU A 750 -6.66 1.89 -28.27
C GLU A 750 -6.24 2.03 -26.79
N GLY A 751 -5.00 1.66 -26.46
CA GLY A 751 -4.45 1.80 -25.11
C GLY A 751 -4.84 0.69 -24.14
N LYS A 752 -4.93 -0.56 -24.61
CA LYS A 752 -5.21 -1.74 -23.77
C LYS A 752 -4.20 -1.88 -22.63
N THR A 753 -2.93 -2.06 -22.98
CA THR A 753 -1.82 -2.18 -22.03
C THR A 753 -1.45 -0.85 -21.40
N SER A 754 -1.56 0.26 -22.15
CA SER A 754 -1.09 1.57 -21.67
C SER A 754 -2.07 2.27 -20.74
N VAL A 755 -3.39 2.05 -20.84
CA VAL A 755 -4.40 2.77 -20.05
C VAL A 755 -5.28 1.82 -19.26
N ILE A 756 -5.91 0.85 -19.92
CA ILE A 756 -6.89 -0.04 -19.27
C ILE A 756 -6.24 -0.96 -18.25
N LEU A 757 -5.10 -1.56 -18.59
CA LEU A 757 -4.39 -2.45 -17.68
C LEU A 757 -4.00 -1.75 -16.35
N PRO A 758 -3.36 -0.56 -16.34
CA PRO A 758 -3.16 0.23 -15.13
C PRO A 758 -4.47 0.58 -14.38
N MET A 759 -5.53 0.98 -15.09
CA MET A 759 -6.83 1.30 -14.48
C MET A 759 -7.41 0.11 -13.71
N LEU A 760 -7.40 -1.08 -14.33
CA LEU A 760 -7.87 -2.32 -13.72
C LEU A 760 -6.98 -2.73 -12.56
N ALA A 761 -5.66 -2.63 -12.71
CA ALA A 761 -4.72 -3.00 -11.67
C ALA A 761 -4.97 -2.22 -10.37
N VAL A 762 -5.11 -0.90 -10.50
CA VAL A 762 -5.34 -0.02 -9.34
C VAL A 762 -6.72 -0.23 -8.74
N TYR A 763 -7.75 -0.44 -9.56
CA TYR A 763 -9.09 -0.74 -9.05
C TYR A 763 -9.11 -2.05 -8.26
N LEU A 764 -8.56 -3.13 -8.84
CA LEU A 764 -8.51 -4.45 -8.20
C LEU A 764 -7.66 -4.45 -6.93
N SER A 765 -6.60 -3.64 -6.89
CA SER A 765 -5.76 -3.49 -5.70
C SER A 765 -6.33 -2.52 -4.66
N SER A 766 -7.34 -1.70 -4.97
CA SER A 766 -7.84 -0.66 -4.06
C SER A 766 -8.54 -1.21 -2.81
N SER A 767 -8.90 -2.50 -2.80
CA SER A 767 -9.48 -3.16 -1.63
C SER A 767 -8.48 -4.11 -0.98
N ASN A 768 -8.49 -4.20 0.35
CA ASN A 768 -7.72 -5.20 1.11
C ASN A 768 -8.26 -6.64 0.91
N LEU A 769 -9.17 -6.85 -0.05
CA LEU A 769 -9.86 -8.11 -0.31
C LEU A 769 -9.27 -8.88 -1.50
N SER A 770 -8.61 -8.18 -2.44
CA SER A 770 -8.07 -8.81 -3.64
C SER A 770 -6.68 -8.33 -4.01
N LEU A 771 -5.85 -9.28 -4.47
CA LEU A 771 -4.51 -9.02 -4.99
C LEU A 771 -4.54 -9.04 -6.52
N ALA A 772 -4.21 -7.92 -7.15
CA ALA A 772 -4.14 -7.84 -8.61
C ALA A 772 -2.94 -8.65 -9.13
N ARG A 773 -3.18 -9.61 -10.02
CA ARG A 773 -2.14 -10.40 -10.70
C ARG A 773 -2.27 -10.23 -12.20
N ILE A 774 -1.31 -9.53 -12.79
CA ILE A 774 -1.22 -9.27 -14.22
C ILE A 774 -0.39 -10.37 -14.87
N ILE A 775 -0.97 -11.02 -15.87
CA ILE A 775 -0.36 -12.11 -16.63
C ILE A 775 -0.05 -11.60 -18.03
N VAL A 776 1.23 -11.65 -18.41
CA VAL A 776 1.73 -11.13 -19.69
C VAL A 776 2.59 -12.17 -20.40
N LEU A 777 2.73 -12.03 -21.71
CA LEU A 777 3.68 -12.81 -22.49
C LEU A 777 5.12 -12.55 -22.03
N LYS A 778 5.95 -13.59 -22.02
CA LYS A 778 7.36 -13.51 -21.60
C LYS A 778 8.17 -12.47 -22.37
N SER A 779 7.90 -12.29 -23.66
CA SER A 779 8.54 -11.27 -24.51
C SER A 779 8.16 -9.84 -24.11
N LEU A 780 6.95 -9.63 -23.59
CA LEU A 780 6.42 -8.32 -23.19
C LEU A 780 6.69 -8.01 -21.71
N PHE A 781 7.16 -8.98 -20.93
CA PHE A 781 7.37 -8.83 -19.49
C PHE A 781 8.26 -7.63 -19.12
N PRO A 782 9.46 -7.42 -19.70
CA PRO A 782 10.32 -6.30 -19.32
C PRO A 782 9.67 -4.94 -19.63
N THR A 783 9.05 -4.81 -20.80
CA THR A 783 8.36 -3.60 -21.24
C THR A 783 7.18 -3.27 -20.34
N ASN A 784 6.33 -4.25 -20.04
CA ASN A 784 5.17 -4.07 -19.17
C ASN A 784 5.58 -3.80 -17.72
N TYR A 785 6.68 -4.39 -17.26
CA TYR A 785 7.25 -4.11 -15.94
C TYR A 785 7.68 -2.63 -15.81
N GLN A 786 8.44 -2.12 -16.78
CA GLN A 786 8.87 -0.72 -16.79
C GLN A 786 7.69 0.24 -16.90
N LEU A 787 6.73 -0.06 -17.79
CA LEU A 787 5.51 0.72 -17.98
C LEU A 787 4.69 0.83 -16.69
N LEU A 788 4.38 -0.31 -16.04
CA LEU A 788 3.59 -0.31 -14.82
C LEU A 788 4.32 0.38 -13.66
N ARG A 789 5.65 0.22 -13.55
CA ARG A 789 6.45 0.95 -12.54
C ARG A 789 6.38 2.46 -12.77
N TYR A 790 6.52 2.91 -14.01
CA TYR A 790 6.44 4.34 -14.34
C TYR A 790 5.05 4.92 -14.04
N LYS A 791 3.98 4.19 -14.39
CA LYS A 791 2.60 4.67 -14.23
C LYS A 791 2.05 4.59 -12.80
N LEU A 792 2.42 3.55 -12.06
CA LEU A 792 1.81 3.24 -10.77
C LEU A 792 2.75 3.48 -9.58
N GLY A 793 4.07 3.55 -9.81
CA GLY A 793 5.07 3.76 -8.77
C GLY A 793 5.24 5.22 -8.32
N GLY A 794 4.59 6.16 -9.02
CA GLY A 794 4.59 7.60 -8.72
C GLY A 794 3.59 7.99 -7.63
N LEU A 795 2.66 8.90 -7.91
CA LEU A 795 1.69 9.39 -6.91
C LEU A 795 0.75 8.31 -6.38
N LEU A 796 0.44 7.31 -7.19
CA LEU A 796 -0.37 6.14 -6.80
C LEU A 796 0.37 5.19 -5.84
N ASN A 797 1.69 5.29 -5.79
CA ASN A 797 2.57 4.57 -4.87
C ASN A 797 2.33 3.05 -4.78
N ARG A 798 2.04 2.39 -5.91
CA ARG A 798 1.86 0.93 -5.99
C ARG A 798 3.15 0.25 -6.40
N ARG A 799 3.60 -0.75 -5.64
CA ARG A 799 4.80 -1.52 -6.02
C ARG A 799 4.42 -2.63 -7.01
N ILE A 800 5.28 -2.84 -8.00
CA ILE A 800 5.13 -3.94 -8.95
C ILE A 800 6.08 -5.06 -8.54
N PHE A 801 5.52 -6.19 -8.13
CA PHE A 801 6.26 -7.39 -7.75
C PHE A 801 6.38 -8.35 -8.94
N PRO A 802 7.58 -8.50 -9.54
CA PRO A 802 7.80 -9.49 -10.58
C PRO A 802 7.93 -10.89 -9.96
N PHE A 803 6.94 -11.76 -10.21
CA PHE A 803 6.99 -13.15 -9.79
C PHE A 803 7.54 -14.02 -10.94
N ALA A 804 8.80 -14.43 -10.82
CA ALA A 804 9.47 -15.34 -11.75
C ALA A 804 9.82 -16.67 -11.07
N CYS A 805 9.47 -17.79 -11.70
CA CYS A 805 9.67 -19.13 -11.15
C CYS A 805 10.26 -20.05 -12.22
N ARG A 806 11.54 -20.36 -12.10
CA ARG A 806 12.24 -21.24 -13.04
C ARG A 806 12.16 -22.70 -12.56
N ARG A 807 12.02 -23.66 -13.49
CA ARG A 807 11.91 -25.10 -13.17
C ARG A 807 13.14 -25.69 -12.48
N ASP A 808 14.30 -25.07 -12.60
CA ASP A 808 15.54 -25.46 -11.92
C ASP A 808 15.63 -24.96 -10.47
N MET A 809 14.69 -24.13 -10.02
CA MET A 809 14.67 -23.61 -8.65
C MET A 809 14.36 -24.71 -7.63
N ASN A 810 15.14 -24.73 -6.55
CA ASN A 810 14.97 -25.67 -5.45
C ASN A 810 14.56 -24.93 -4.17
N PHE A 811 13.26 -24.63 -4.03
CA PHE A 811 12.76 -23.89 -2.89
C PHE A 811 12.91 -24.65 -1.56
N LYS A 812 13.30 -23.90 -0.52
CA LYS A 812 13.24 -24.26 0.89
C LYS A 812 11.97 -23.68 1.53
N ASP A 813 11.53 -24.27 2.64
CA ASP A 813 10.32 -23.83 3.34
C ASP A 813 10.36 -22.35 3.75
N GLN A 814 11.51 -21.88 4.25
CA GLN A 814 11.73 -20.47 4.58
C GLN A 814 11.54 -19.53 3.37
N GLN A 815 11.99 -19.93 2.19
CA GLN A 815 11.86 -19.13 0.96
C GLN A 815 10.40 -19.04 0.50
N ILE A 816 9.64 -20.13 0.65
CA ILE A 816 8.21 -20.14 0.35
C ILE A 816 7.45 -19.25 1.33
N ASN A 817 7.79 -19.29 2.62
CA ASN A 817 7.20 -18.40 3.62
C ASN A 817 7.52 -16.92 3.33
N GLN A 818 8.74 -16.60 2.84
CA GLN A 818 9.09 -15.25 2.40
C GLN A 818 8.23 -14.77 1.23
N ILE A 819 8.03 -15.62 0.21
CA ILE A 819 7.12 -15.34 -0.91
C ILE A 819 5.69 -15.11 -0.40
N PHE A 820 5.23 -15.97 0.53
CA PHE A 820 3.88 -15.87 1.06
C PHE A 820 3.65 -14.57 1.83
N GLU A 821 4.58 -14.19 2.72
CA GLU A 821 4.50 -12.93 3.45
C GLU A 821 4.57 -11.72 2.50
N ARG A 822 5.33 -11.79 1.40
CA ARG A 822 5.35 -10.73 0.39
C ARG A 822 4.02 -10.56 -0.33
N PHE A 823 3.33 -11.67 -0.65
CA PHE A 823 1.98 -11.60 -1.22
C PHE A 823 0.96 -11.02 -0.24
N LYS A 824 1.01 -11.42 1.05
CA LYS A 824 0.15 -10.84 2.08
C LYS A 824 0.42 -9.35 2.29
N HIS A 825 1.68 -8.95 2.25
CA HIS A 825 2.08 -7.54 2.29
C HIS A 825 1.58 -6.79 1.07
N GLY A 826 1.67 -7.40 -0.12
CA GLY A 826 1.13 -6.83 -1.34
C GLY A 826 -0.38 -6.63 -1.28
N LEU A 827 -1.13 -7.56 -0.66
CA LEU A 827 -2.57 -7.40 -0.43
C LEU A 827 -2.88 -6.21 0.50
N ARG A 828 -2.07 -5.98 1.54
CA ARG A 828 -2.26 -4.87 2.51
C ARG A 828 -1.88 -3.51 1.95
N ASN A 829 -0.88 -3.47 1.07
CA ASN A 829 -0.36 -2.22 0.50
C ASN A 829 -0.88 -1.93 -0.90
N CYS A 830 -1.81 -2.77 -1.39
CA CYS A 830 -2.36 -2.68 -2.73
C CYS A 830 -1.30 -2.79 -3.83
N ASP A 831 -0.25 -3.59 -3.60
CA ASP A 831 0.77 -3.88 -4.62
C ASP A 831 0.21 -4.79 -5.71
N ILE A 832 0.92 -4.85 -6.84
CA ILE A 832 0.50 -5.60 -8.02
C ILE A 832 1.53 -6.68 -8.35
N ILE A 833 1.07 -7.90 -8.60
CA ILE A 833 1.92 -8.99 -9.09
C ILE A 833 1.99 -8.91 -10.62
N LEU A 834 3.19 -9.01 -11.19
CA LEU A 834 3.42 -9.23 -12.61
C LEU A 834 4.06 -10.62 -12.80
N THR A 835 3.48 -11.47 -13.63
CA THR A 835 3.95 -12.85 -13.86
C THR A 835 3.75 -13.27 -15.31
N THR A 836 4.44 -14.32 -15.72
CA THR A 836 4.15 -15.02 -16.98
C THR A 836 3.34 -16.30 -16.72
N PRO A 837 2.60 -16.82 -17.72
CA PRO A 837 1.95 -18.13 -17.63
C PRO A 837 2.94 -19.26 -17.29
N GLU A 838 4.15 -19.20 -17.83
CA GLU A 838 5.19 -20.21 -17.62
C GLU A 838 5.68 -20.24 -16.17
N ASP A 839 5.77 -19.09 -15.51
CA ASP A 839 6.16 -18.99 -14.11
C ASP A 839 5.10 -19.59 -13.17
N ILE A 840 3.81 -19.34 -13.45
CA ILE A 840 2.69 -19.94 -12.69
C ILE A 840 2.74 -21.46 -12.82
N LEU A 841 2.81 -21.97 -14.05
CA LEU A 841 2.86 -23.41 -14.32
C LEU A 841 4.10 -24.06 -13.71
N SER A 842 5.25 -23.36 -13.76
CA SER A 842 6.48 -23.85 -13.13
C SER A 842 6.36 -23.98 -11.62
N PHE A 843 5.73 -23.00 -10.96
CA PHE A 843 5.44 -23.07 -9.52
C PHE A 843 4.51 -24.25 -9.20
N ASP A 844 3.48 -24.47 -10.03
CA ASP A 844 2.55 -25.59 -9.89
C ASP A 844 3.21 -26.96 -10.01
N LEU A 845 4.00 -27.15 -11.04
CA LEU A 845 4.70 -28.40 -11.27
C LEU A 845 5.82 -28.65 -10.25
N LEU A 846 6.49 -27.59 -9.75
CA LEU A 846 7.47 -27.73 -8.68
C LEU A 846 6.83 -28.22 -7.37
N THR A 847 5.62 -27.76 -7.05
CA THR A 847 4.86 -28.28 -5.91
C THR A 847 4.63 -29.79 -6.03
N ILE A 848 4.22 -30.26 -7.21
CA ILE A 848 4.03 -31.70 -7.50
C ILE A 848 5.35 -32.46 -7.39
N ASP A 849 6.43 -31.93 -7.96
CA ASP A 849 7.77 -32.53 -7.89
C ASP A 849 8.27 -32.67 -6.45
N LYS A 850 8.03 -31.67 -5.59
CA LYS A 850 8.37 -31.70 -4.16
C LYS A 850 7.60 -32.81 -3.43
N CYS A 851 6.31 -32.96 -3.70
CA CYS A 851 5.50 -34.05 -3.16
C CYS A 851 6.01 -35.43 -3.64
N ARG A 852 6.33 -35.58 -4.93
CA ARG A 852 6.90 -36.83 -5.48
C ARG A 852 8.24 -37.20 -4.86
N ARG A 853 9.09 -36.21 -4.57
CA ARG A 853 10.38 -36.39 -3.87
C ARG A 853 10.25 -36.59 -2.35
N LYS A 854 9.02 -36.78 -1.83
CA LYS A 854 8.72 -36.92 -0.39
C LYS A 854 9.11 -35.71 0.47
N GLN A 855 9.24 -34.53 -0.13
CA GLN A 855 9.50 -33.26 0.58
C GLN A 855 8.18 -32.58 0.97
N PHE A 856 7.38 -33.27 1.79
CA PHE A 856 5.99 -32.86 2.08
C PHE A 856 5.85 -31.52 2.78
N ASN A 857 6.80 -31.11 3.63
CA ASN A 857 6.75 -29.82 4.31
C ASN A 857 6.77 -28.66 3.31
N VAL A 858 7.75 -28.67 2.41
CA VAL A 858 7.88 -27.64 1.34
C VAL A 858 6.68 -27.71 0.39
N GLY A 859 6.28 -28.92 -0.03
CA GLY A 859 5.11 -29.11 -0.89
C GLY A 859 3.82 -28.56 -0.26
N ARG A 860 3.61 -28.78 1.04
CA ARG A 860 2.46 -28.24 1.78
C ARG A 860 2.49 -26.71 1.86
N SER A 861 3.65 -26.12 2.13
CA SER A 861 3.79 -24.65 2.14
C SER A 861 3.53 -24.06 0.77
N MET A 862 4.04 -24.65 -0.31
CA MET A 862 3.76 -24.20 -1.69
C MET A 862 2.28 -24.34 -2.04
N LEU A 863 1.65 -25.46 -1.68
CA LEU A 863 0.21 -25.69 -1.88
C LEU A 863 -0.63 -24.66 -1.10
N THR A 864 -0.20 -24.28 0.10
CA THR A 864 -0.85 -23.23 0.90
C THR A 864 -0.84 -21.89 0.16
N VAL A 865 0.30 -21.52 -0.43
CA VAL A 865 0.43 -20.30 -1.24
C VAL A 865 -0.48 -20.36 -2.47
N GLN A 866 -0.53 -21.50 -3.18
CA GLN A 866 -1.40 -21.68 -4.35
C GLN A 866 -2.89 -21.56 -3.99
N GLN A 867 -3.33 -22.21 -2.91
CA GLN A 867 -4.71 -22.13 -2.43
C GLN A 867 -5.08 -20.70 -2.02
N TRP A 868 -4.13 -19.99 -1.41
CA TRP A 868 -4.31 -18.59 -1.06
C TRP A 868 -4.44 -17.71 -2.31
N LEU A 869 -3.54 -17.87 -3.30
CA LEU A 869 -3.63 -17.13 -4.56
C LEU A 869 -4.94 -17.42 -5.31
N LYS A 870 -5.44 -18.66 -5.32
CA LYS A 870 -6.75 -18.99 -5.91
C LYS A 870 -7.93 -18.28 -5.23
N THR A 871 -7.80 -17.96 -3.95
CA THR A 871 -8.84 -17.29 -3.16
C THR A 871 -8.79 -15.78 -3.28
N TYR A 872 -7.58 -15.19 -3.24
CA TYR A 872 -7.39 -13.74 -3.11
C TYR A 872 -6.88 -13.06 -4.39
N ALA A 873 -6.24 -13.77 -5.32
CA ALA A 873 -5.74 -13.16 -6.55
C ALA A 873 -6.85 -12.94 -7.57
N ARG A 874 -6.82 -11.79 -8.24
CA ARG A 874 -7.65 -11.48 -9.41
C ARG A 874 -6.74 -11.35 -10.62
N ASP A 875 -6.92 -12.27 -11.57
CA ASP A 875 -6.07 -12.38 -12.75
C ASP A 875 -6.56 -11.46 -13.87
N VAL A 876 -5.64 -10.68 -14.44
CA VAL A 876 -5.86 -9.88 -15.65
C VAL A 876 -4.88 -10.35 -16.70
N LEU A 877 -5.39 -10.86 -17.82
CA LEU A 877 -4.58 -11.38 -18.93
C LEU A 877 -4.47 -10.31 -20.02
N ASP A 878 -3.25 -9.93 -20.38
CA ASP A 878 -2.97 -9.07 -21.54
C ASP A 878 -2.59 -9.94 -22.74
N GLU A 879 -3.17 -9.70 -23.92
CA GLU A 879 -3.06 -10.59 -25.10
C GLU A 879 -3.53 -12.03 -24.82
N SER A 880 -4.77 -12.15 -24.33
CA SER A 880 -5.37 -13.43 -23.91
C SER A 880 -5.46 -14.48 -25.01
N ASP A 881 -5.58 -14.05 -26.27
CA ASP A 881 -5.59 -14.93 -27.45
C ASP A 881 -4.26 -15.65 -27.63
N GLU A 882 -3.14 -14.94 -27.45
CA GLU A 882 -1.80 -15.53 -27.46
C GLU A 882 -1.54 -16.35 -26.18
N ILE A 883 -1.85 -15.81 -24.99
CA ILE A 883 -1.61 -16.51 -23.72
C ILE A 883 -2.32 -17.87 -23.65
N LEU A 884 -3.56 -17.93 -24.15
CA LEU A 884 -4.38 -19.14 -24.13
C LEU A 884 -4.21 -20.01 -25.38
N HIS A 885 -3.31 -19.62 -26.29
CA HIS A 885 -3.07 -20.36 -27.53
C HIS A 885 -2.50 -21.76 -27.23
N VAL A 886 -2.93 -22.76 -28.01
CA VAL A 886 -2.51 -24.18 -27.84
C VAL A 886 -0.98 -24.37 -27.92
N LYS A 887 -0.26 -23.48 -28.62
CA LYS A 887 1.21 -23.45 -28.66
C LYS A 887 1.84 -23.30 -27.27
N TYR A 888 1.16 -22.65 -26.33
CA TYR A 888 1.61 -22.49 -24.94
C TYR A 888 1.13 -23.60 -24.01
N GLN A 889 0.41 -24.62 -24.51
CA GLN A 889 0.29 -25.91 -23.81
C GLN A 889 1.65 -26.61 -23.84
N LEU A 890 2.56 -26.11 -22.99
CA LEU A 890 3.90 -26.62 -22.86
C LEU A 890 3.85 -28.04 -22.28
N ILE A 891 4.42 -29.00 -23.02
CA ILE A 891 4.71 -30.35 -22.50
C ILE A 891 5.90 -30.19 -21.54
N TYR A 892 5.60 -30.02 -20.25
CA TYR A 892 6.65 -29.93 -19.24
C TYR A 892 7.16 -31.30 -18.85
N THR A 893 8.47 -31.51 -18.99
CA THR A 893 9.13 -32.69 -18.46
C THR A 893 9.12 -32.66 -16.93
N VAL A 894 8.78 -33.80 -16.33
CA VAL A 894 8.73 -33.99 -14.88
C VAL A 894 9.89 -34.89 -14.47
N GLY A 895 10.80 -34.40 -13.61
CA GLY A 895 12.01 -35.12 -13.21
C GLY A 895 13.28 -34.29 -13.34
N GLY A 896 14.44 -34.91 -13.08
CA GLY A 896 15.74 -34.30 -13.38
C GLY A 896 16.01 -34.33 -14.89
N GLN A 897 16.96 -33.51 -15.36
CA GLN A 897 17.44 -33.61 -16.73
C GLN A 897 18.04 -35.01 -16.94
N GLN A 898 17.49 -35.75 -17.89
CA GLN A 898 17.99 -37.06 -18.30
C GLN A 898 18.50 -36.97 -19.74
N GLN A 899 19.39 -37.89 -20.12
CA GLN A 899 19.64 -38.08 -21.55
C GLN A 899 18.33 -38.46 -22.23
N VAL A 900 18.08 -37.87 -23.40
CA VAL A 900 16.91 -38.21 -24.21
C VAL A 900 17.01 -39.69 -24.59
N ASP A 901 15.89 -40.42 -24.63
CA ASP A 901 15.91 -41.82 -25.07
C ASP A 901 16.58 -41.97 -26.43
N ALA A 902 17.55 -42.89 -26.49
CA ALA A 902 18.48 -43.10 -27.61
C ALA A 902 19.43 -41.93 -27.92
N GLY A 903 19.62 -40.97 -27.01
CA GLY A 903 20.67 -39.93 -26.99
C GLY A 903 21.38 -39.64 -28.32
N GLU A 904 22.65 -40.05 -28.41
CA GLU A 904 23.43 -39.91 -29.65
C GLU A 904 22.92 -40.80 -30.79
N GLU A 905 22.41 -41.98 -30.45
CA GLU A 905 21.87 -42.95 -31.39
C GLU A 905 20.69 -42.37 -32.18
N ARG A 906 19.95 -41.38 -31.67
CA ARG A 906 18.84 -40.75 -32.40
C ARG A 906 19.32 -40.02 -33.65
N TRP A 907 20.39 -39.22 -33.55
CA TRP A 907 20.94 -38.53 -34.71
C TRP A 907 21.81 -39.44 -35.57
N LYS A 908 22.53 -40.40 -34.97
CA LYS A 908 23.26 -41.45 -35.71
C LYS A 908 22.33 -42.37 -36.50
N THR A 909 21.15 -42.70 -35.97
CA THR A 909 20.14 -43.53 -36.65
C THR A 909 19.58 -42.79 -37.85
N ILE A 910 19.21 -41.50 -37.70
CA ILE A 910 18.78 -40.67 -38.83
C ILE A 910 19.89 -40.58 -39.88
N GLN A 911 21.14 -40.35 -39.47
CA GLN A 911 22.30 -40.35 -40.39
C GLN A 911 22.52 -41.71 -41.07
N SER A 912 22.30 -42.82 -40.36
CA SER A 912 22.44 -44.17 -40.90
C SER A 912 21.33 -44.49 -41.90
N ILE A 913 20.08 -44.14 -41.59
CA ILE A 913 18.95 -44.23 -42.51
C ILE A 913 19.21 -43.38 -43.76
N LEU A 914 19.62 -42.13 -43.59
CA LEU A 914 19.98 -41.26 -44.71
C LEU A 914 21.14 -41.85 -45.52
N SER A 915 22.16 -42.43 -44.88
CA SER A 915 23.27 -43.08 -45.58
C SER A 915 22.80 -44.29 -46.41
N LEU A 916 21.87 -45.09 -45.87
CA LEU A 916 21.23 -46.18 -46.59
C LEU A 916 20.38 -45.65 -47.76
N VAL A 917 19.59 -44.59 -47.55
CA VAL A 917 18.82 -43.93 -48.61
C VAL A 917 19.76 -43.41 -49.69
N LYS A 918 20.89 -42.79 -49.35
CA LYS A 918 21.90 -42.32 -50.31
C LYS A 918 22.46 -43.47 -51.15
N LYS A 919 22.76 -44.62 -50.52
CA LYS A 919 23.25 -45.82 -51.20
C LYS A 919 22.19 -46.40 -52.14
N HIS A 920 20.99 -46.63 -51.63
CA HIS A 920 19.91 -47.26 -52.38
C HIS A 920 19.27 -46.33 -53.41
N ALA A 921 19.29 -45.01 -53.23
CA ALA A 921 18.79 -44.06 -54.22
C ALA A 921 19.56 -44.15 -55.54
N GLU A 922 20.87 -44.43 -55.50
CA GLU A 922 21.66 -44.65 -56.71
C GLU A 922 21.25 -45.94 -57.41
N ASP A 923 21.10 -47.04 -56.66
CA ASP A 923 20.68 -48.34 -57.22
C ASP A 923 19.25 -48.27 -57.78
N VAL A 924 18.32 -47.64 -57.07
CA VAL A 924 16.93 -47.42 -57.52
C VAL A 924 16.90 -46.53 -58.76
N SER A 925 17.76 -45.50 -58.84
CA SER A 925 17.85 -44.66 -60.03
C SER A 925 18.40 -45.41 -61.24
N ARG A 926 19.35 -46.34 -61.05
CA ARG A 926 19.81 -47.23 -62.13
C ARG A 926 18.73 -48.22 -62.58
N MET A 927 17.92 -48.73 -61.65
CA MET A 927 16.83 -49.67 -61.98
C MET A 927 15.64 -48.99 -62.66
N PHE A 928 15.35 -47.72 -62.34
CA PHE A 928 14.19 -46.98 -62.84
C PHE A 928 14.58 -45.61 -63.43
N GLN A 929 15.48 -45.62 -64.43
CA GLN A 929 16.06 -44.41 -65.03
C GLN A 929 15.02 -43.43 -65.59
N GLU A 930 13.89 -43.93 -66.10
CA GLU A 930 12.83 -43.09 -66.71
C GLU A 930 11.82 -42.54 -65.70
N LYS A 931 11.84 -42.99 -64.43
CA LYS A 931 10.87 -42.60 -63.40
C LYS A 931 11.50 -41.93 -62.18
N THR A 932 12.82 -41.73 -62.19
CA THR A 932 13.55 -41.14 -61.07
C THR A 932 14.60 -40.16 -61.55
N CYS A 933 14.69 -39.02 -60.87
CA CYS A 933 15.75 -38.03 -61.08
C CYS A 933 16.74 -38.13 -59.91
N TYR A 934 17.97 -38.53 -60.21
CA TYR A 934 19.08 -38.61 -59.26
C TYR A 934 20.21 -37.70 -59.71
N LYS A 935 20.63 -36.78 -58.83
CA LYS A 935 21.82 -35.95 -59.04
C LYS A 935 22.79 -36.17 -57.88
N SER A 936 23.99 -36.64 -58.21
CA SER A 936 25.06 -36.82 -57.23
C SER A 936 25.50 -35.46 -56.68
N PRO A 937 25.79 -35.38 -55.37
CA PRO A 937 26.23 -34.13 -54.76
C PRO A 937 27.70 -33.85 -55.13
N GLU A 938 28.03 -32.60 -55.43
CA GLU A 938 29.39 -32.17 -55.80
C GLU A 938 30.41 -32.29 -54.65
N ARG A 939 29.92 -32.26 -53.39
CA ARG A 939 30.74 -32.43 -52.18
C ARG A 939 30.53 -33.82 -51.58
N LYS A 940 31.62 -34.44 -51.10
CA LYS A 940 31.58 -35.77 -50.43
C LYS A 940 30.60 -35.82 -49.24
N SER A 941 30.42 -34.71 -48.52
CA SER A 941 29.48 -34.57 -47.39
C SER A 941 28.04 -34.24 -47.79
N GLY A 942 27.74 -34.07 -49.08
CA GLY A 942 26.40 -33.75 -49.57
C GLY A 942 25.49 -34.98 -49.65
N PHE A 943 24.19 -34.74 -49.57
CA PHE A 943 23.13 -35.71 -49.83
C PHE A 943 22.69 -35.62 -51.31
N PRO A 944 22.49 -36.73 -52.03
CA PRO A 944 22.05 -36.68 -53.42
C PRO A 944 20.66 -36.08 -53.54
N GLN A 945 20.42 -35.31 -54.60
CA GLN A 945 19.08 -34.89 -54.94
C GLN A 945 18.38 -36.07 -55.61
N PHE A 946 17.38 -36.64 -54.93
CA PHE A 946 16.62 -37.78 -55.43
C PHE A 946 15.12 -37.47 -55.42
N ARG A 947 14.45 -37.64 -56.56
CA ARG A 947 13.03 -37.39 -56.74
C ARG A 947 12.40 -38.47 -57.60
N PHE A 948 11.27 -39.04 -57.15
CA PHE A 948 10.40 -39.84 -58.02
C PHE A 948 9.65 -38.90 -58.97
N GLN A 949 9.76 -39.14 -60.27
CA GLN A 949 8.93 -38.44 -61.25
C GLN A 949 7.58 -39.15 -61.31
N SER A 950 6.49 -38.40 -61.18
CA SER A 950 5.16 -38.95 -61.40
C SER A 950 5.07 -39.40 -62.87
N CYS A 951 4.63 -40.64 -63.09
CA CYS A 951 4.09 -41.03 -64.38
C CYS A 951 2.84 -40.17 -64.63
N GLU A 952 3.00 -39.04 -65.30
CA GLU A 952 1.91 -38.52 -66.12
C GLU A 952 1.80 -39.50 -67.29
N GLU A 953 0.82 -40.39 -67.20
CA GLU A 953 0.36 -41.14 -68.35
C GLU A 953 0.03 -40.15 -69.46
N VAL A 954 0.69 -40.32 -70.60
CA VAL A 954 0.16 -39.94 -71.90
C VAL A 954 -1.22 -40.57 -72.02
N TYR A 955 -2.29 -39.77 -71.94
CA TYR A 955 -3.46 -39.74 -72.84
C TYR A 955 -4.44 -38.63 -72.44
#